data_AF-A0A9P0AY03-F1
#
_entry.id   AF-A0A9P0AY03-F1
#
_cell.length_a   1.000
_cell.length_b   1.000
_cell.length_c   1.000
_cell.angle_alpha   90.00
_cell.angle_beta   90.00
_cell.angle_gamma   90.00
#
_symmetry.space_group_name_H-M   'P 1'
#
loop_
_entity.id
_entity.type
_entity.pdbx_description
1 polymer ?
#
loop_
_entity_poly.entity_id
_entity_poly.type
_entity_poly.pdbx_seq_one_letter_code
_entity_poly.pdbx_strand_id
1 'polypeptide(L)'
;MASRTLLRNVASTNQHYFHLSLHTKSISNSKYIYSQKAKMSSSESATHELTTQIEEARRFMIDCFRAVGTPQDNAEIVADNLIEADHRGHYSHGMNRLEMYINDIQGGECDPTVKPTVIKESVATAFCNGNNGLGAVVGKMCMDIAIAKASTAGIGISALGTNPISLGAPANCGDSFVLDMATTAVAVGKIELAKRKGTKLPSGWAINNEGNIESDPAIAYDARKLMPLGGAEETSGYKGYGLGALVEVLCGILGGSAFGPNIRKWGEHGKPANLGNCFIAINPNNFADGFEDRMSSLLNHLRSMEPADPSKPVLVAGDPEIIHMEKVKIDGGLRYVKNQHDTNSKLATKLGVKPMKTLFDKQCDDKKNDEDKTPIFKVSEVERFVRDCCLKSGCSDDNANDMGKLLIMADRMGIKTHGLNRLEMYLGEVSSGMCDGQAKPSILKETPATALIDGHNGLGHIIGKFAMEVAIKKCREEGVGMTSCFDGNHYGVAGVYTLQAIDCGYIGFSFTNTSPLVVPHGAKERALGTNPFTIGGPAGCSDRFNVDVSSSGVAVGKVEVKKKLGQPVPVGWAINPDGSPATDPDSIIKDTRLLALGSPEFGQKGYGLGIMVDMFTGILSGALNGPFIKPFKSTERKSNLGYTFIAINPDMFAPDFQKRFEDYLKYIRCMPPIDPKFPVMVAGDMESNAMKETDLSGHLDYNPAQIQICQNLAKKLGVAPMKPSGYKD
;
A
#
# COMPACT_ATOMS: atom_id res chain seq x y z
N MET A 1 27.66 3.57 -28.63
CA MET A 1 28.07 4.94 -28.22
C MET A 1 26.93 5.77 -27.66
N ALA A 2 25.67 5.63 -28.11
CA ALA A 2 24.54 6.49 -27.73
C ALA A 2 24.35 6.72 -26.20
N SER A 3 24.42 5.70 -25.35
CA SER A 3 24.05 5.81 -23.91
C SER A 3 24.91 6.78 -23.09
N ARG A 4 26.16 7.08 -23.50
CA ARG A 4 26.99 8.11 -22.83
C ARG A 4 26.49 9.55 -23.03
N THR A 5 25.48 9.77 -23.87
CA THR A 5 24.99 11.12 -24.21
C THR A 5 23.91 11.61 -23.25
N LEU A 6 22.99 10.75 -22.77
CA LEU A 6 21.89 11.14 -21.89
C LEU A 6 22.40 11.83 -20.61
N LEU A 7 23.36 11.21 -19.92
CA LEU A 7 23.92 11.73 -18.67
C LEU A 7 24.60 13.10 -18.81
N ARG A 8 25.05 13.49 -20.00
CA ARG A 8 25.64 14.82 -20.24
C ARG A 8 24.58 15.91 -20.44
N ASN A 9 23.43 15.58 -21.02
CA ASN A 9 22.37 16.56 -21.25
C ASN A 9 21.66 16.92 -19.94
N VAL A 10 21.42 15.95 -19.04
CA VAL A 10 20.84 16.23 -17.71
C VAL A 10 21.71 17.18 -16.88
N ALA A 11 23.04 17.05 -16.98
CA ALA A 11 23.99 17.94 -16.30
C ALA A 11 24.03 19.39 -16.84
N SER A 12 23.38 19.67 -17.97
CA SER A 12 23.29 21.03 -18.54
C SER A 12 22.05 21.81 -18.09
N THR A 13 21.06 21.12 -17.50
CA THR A 13 19.83 21.71 -16.97
C THR A 13 19.85 21.73 -15.45
N ASN A 14 20.61 22.66 -14.86
CA ASN A 14 20.63 22.91 -13.41
C ASN A 14 19.32 23.57 -12.93
N GLN A 15 18.24 22.81 -12.90
CA GLN A 15 17.20 22.95 -11.88
C GLN A 15 17.50 21.92 -10.79
N HIS A 16 17.71 22.40 -9.56
CA HIS A 16 17.95 21.51 -8.43
C HIS A 16 16.64 20.78 -8.10
N TYR A 17 16.51 19.51 -8.47
CA TYR A 17 15.30 18.70 -8.20
C TYR A 17 15.00 18.46 -6.71
N PHE A 18 15.90 18.84 -5.80
CA PHE A 18 15.63 18.92 -4.35
C PHE A 18 15.00 20.26 -3.91
N HIS A 19 14.97 21.26 -4.80
CA HIS A 19 14.23 22.51 -4.59
C HIS A 19 12.74 22.30 -4.92
N LEU A 20 12.09 21.40 -4.18
CA LEU A 20 10.64 21.46 -4.02
C LEU A 20 10.31 22.86 -3.48
N SER A 21 9.36 23.52 -4.14
CA SER A 21 9.18 24.97 -4.03
C SER A 21 8.80 25.39 -2.62
N LEU A 22 9.70 26.11 -1.92
CA LEU A 22 9.39 26.83 -0.68
C LEU A 22 8.25 27.86 -0.87
N HIS A 23 7.97 28.25 -2.12
CA HIS A 23 6.71 28.89 -2.49
C HIS A 23 5.63 27.85 -2.74
N THR A 24 4.97 27.39 -1.67
CA THR A 24 3.54 27.05 -1.79
C THR A 24 2.81 28.35 -2.13
N LYS A 25 2.19 28.44 -3.32
CA LYS A 25 1.24 29.53 -3.57
C LYS A 25 0.07 29.35 -2.60
N SER A 26 -0.36 30.43 -1.95
CA SER A 26 -1.45 30.39 -0.98
C SER A 26 -2.71 29.79 -1.61
N ILE A 27 -3.04 28.55 -1.21
CA ILE A 27 -4.30 27.90 -1.56
C ILE A 27 -5.41 28.72 -0.89
N SER A 28 -6.36 29.23 -1.68
CA SER A 28 -7.40 30.17 -1.22
C SER A 28 -8.23 29.64 -0.03
N ASN A 29 -8.32 28.32 0.09
CA ASN A 29 -9.11 27.64 1.12
C ASN A 29 -8.43 27.63 2.50
N SER A 30 -7.15 27.98 2.64
CA SER A 30 -6.49 28.02 3.96
C SER A 30 -7.14 29.02 4.92
N LYS A 31 -7.78 30.08 4.39
CA LYS A 31 -8.58 31.04 5.17
C LYS A 31 -9.81 30.41 5.84
N TYR A 32 -10.38 29.34 5.30
CA TYR A 32 -11.55 28.66 5.88
C TYR A 32 -11.20 27.88 7.16
N ILE A 33 -9.96 27.42 7.30
CA ILE A 33 -9.49 26.63 8.44
C ILE A 33 -9.23 27.51 9.69
N TYR A 34 -9.00 28.82 9.50
CA TYR A 34 -8.52 29.71 10.56
C TYR A 34 -9.55 30.72 11.11
N SER A 35 -10.81 30.67 10.68
CA SER A 35 -11.81 31.71 11.02
C SER A 35 -12.45 31.60 12.41
N GLN A 36 -11.97 30.72 13.31
CA GLN A 36 -12.46 30.61 14.68
C GLN A 36 -11.33 30.57 15.72
N LYS A 37 -10.95 31.75 16.24
CA LYS A 37 -10.25 31.91 17.52
C LYS A 37 -10.66 33.22 18.21
N ALA A 38 -11.26 33.12 19.40
CA ALA A 38 -10.96 33.95 20.58
C ALA A 38 -11.94 33.69 21.74
N LYS A 39 -11.59 32.77 22.65
CA LYS A 39 -11.87 32.82 24.12
C LYS A 39 -11.50 31.48 24.80
N MET A 40 -10.31 31.42 25.39
CA MET A 40 -9.98 30.48 26.47
C MET A 40 -9.11 31.22 27.48
N SER A 41 -9.35 30.98 28.78
CA SER A 41 -8.63 31.58 29.90
C SER A 41 -7.40 30.78 30.31
N SER A 42 -6.49 31.42 31.04
CA SER A 42 -5.22 30.87 31.49
C SER A 42 -5.29 30.11 32.82
N SER A 43 -4.73 28.89 32.87
CA SER A 43 -3.86 28.43 33.98
C SER A 43 -3.22 27.06 33.68
N GLU A 44 -1.90 26.97 33.91
CA GLU A 44 -1.09 25.79 34.29
C GLU A 44 -1.13 24.48 33.46
N SER A 45 -0.02 23.75 33.25
CA SER A 45 1.42 24.04 33.44
C SER A 45 2.22 23.28 32.35
N ALA A 46 3.36 23.80 31.92
CA ALA A 46 3.96 23.40 30.63
C ALA A 46 5.16 22.43 30.77
N THR A 47 5.08 21.28 30.07
CA THR A 47 6.27 20.45 29.74
C THR A 47 7.01 21.07 28.56
N HIS A 48 7.55 20.37 27.53
CA HIS A 48 8.64 20.96 26.73
C HIS A 48 8.71 20.68 25.17
N GLU A 49 8.23 21.59 24.26
CA GLU A 49 8.65 21.94 22.85
C GLU A 49 8.69 23.48 22.43
N LEU A 50 9.73 24.02 21.75
CA LEU A 50 9.99 25.50 21.48
C LEU A 50 10.86 25.64 20.21
N THR A 51 10.93 26.84 19.64
CA THR A 51 11.26 27.08 18.22
C THR A 51 12.75 27.28 17.90
N THR A 52 13.22 26.66 16.81
CA THR A 52 14.51 26.93 16.13
C THR A 52 14.26 27.27 14.66
N GLN A 53 14.91 28.32 14.12
CA GLN A 53 14.75 28.69 12.71
C GLN A 53 15.27 27.58 11.78
N ILE A 54 14.58 27.35 10.65
CA ILE A 54 14.92 26.30 9.68
C ILE A 54 16.37 26.44 9.20
N GLU A 55 16.80 27.65 8.82
CA GLU A 55 18.18 27.89 8.34
C GLU A 55 19.25 27.60 9.41
N GLU A 56 18.98 27.90 10.68
CA GLU A 56 19.92 27.62 11.77
C GLU A 56 19.99 26.11 12.08
N ALA A 57 18.86 25.40 11.97
CA ALA A 57 18.81 23.94 12.05
C ALA A 57 19.53 23.28 10.86
N ARG A 58 19.31 23.78 9.63
CA ARG A 58 19.98 23.33 8.39
C ARG A 58 21.49 23.53 8.47
N ARG A 59 21.94 24.75 8.82
CA ARG A 59 23.35 25.08 9.07
C ARG A 59 23.96 24.15 10.12
N PHE A 60 23.27 23.95 11.25
CA PHE A 60 23.74 23.06 12.31
C PHE A 60 23.96 21.62 11.83
N MET A 61 23.04 21.06 11.04
CA MET A 61 23.22 19.71 10.46
C MET A 61 24.40 19.66 9.50
N ILE A 62 24.50 20.62 8.56
CA ILE A 62 25.59 20.70 7.59
C ILE A 62 26.96 20.80 8.30
N ASP A 63 27.09 21.66 9.29
CA ASP A 63 28.35 21.80 10.04
C ASP A 63 28.68 20.53 10.85
N CYS A 64 27.69 19.83 11.41
CA CYS A 64 27.91 18.52 12.04
C CYS A 64 28.45 17.48 11.03
N PHE A 65 27.85 17.37 9.85
CA PHE A 65 28.28 16.43 8.81
C PHE A 65 29.69 16.74 8.29
N ARG A 66 30.00 18.02 8.08
CA ARG A 66 31.34 18.47 7.64
C ARG A 66 32.40 18.24 8.71
N ALA A 67 32.07 18.38 9.99
CA ALA A 67 32.96 18.09 11.11
C ALA A 67 33.38 16.60 11.19
N VAL A 68 32.65 15.69 10.54
CA VAL A 68 33.02 14.27 10.38
C VAL A 68 33.46 13.90 8.96
N GLY A 69 33.90 14.88 8.17
CA GLY A 69 34.51 14.65 6.85
C GLY A 69 33.53 14.45 5.69
N THR A 70 32.23 14.73 5.89
CA THR A 70 31.25 14.65 4.79
C THR A 70 31.48 15.78 3.78
N PRO A 71 31.57 15.48 2.46
CA PRO A 71 31.63 16.51 1.41
C PRO A 71 30.41 17.43 1.43
N GLN A 72 30.58 18.70 1.03
CA GLN A 72 29.55 19.74 1.07
C GLN A 72 28.21 19.28 0.47
N ASP A 73 28.23 18.83 -0.78
CA ASP A 73 27.05 18.40 -1.54
C ASP A 73 26.29 17.26 -0.82
N ASN A 74 27.03 16.31 -0.24
CA ASN A 74 26.45 15.17 0.50
C ASN A 74 25.90 15.61 1.86
N ALA A 75 26.57 16.53 2.55
CA ALA A 75 26.13 17.10 3.82
C ALA A 75 24.83 17.91 3.64
N GLU A 76 24.71 18.65 2.54
CA GLU A 76 23.48 19.37 2.17
C GLU A 76 22.33 18.42 1.86
N ILE A 77 22.52 17.40 1.01
CA ILE A 77 21.45 16.44 0.68
C ILE A 77 20.91 15.72 1.93
N VAL A 78 21.78 15.32 2.87
CA VAL A 78 21.31 14.67 4.10
C VAL A 78 20.66 15.68 5.05
N ALA A 79 21.23 16.89 5.22
CA ALA A 79 20.61 17.93 6.03
C ALA A 79 19.22 18.33 5.52
N ASP A 80 19.05 18.49 4.20
CA ASP A 80 17.76 18.81 3.58
C ASP A 80 16.73 17.70 3.78
N ASN A 81 17.14 16.43 3.68
CA ASN A 81 16.26 15.30 3.96
C ASN A 81 15.81 15.23 5.43
N LEU A 82 16.71 15.53 6.38
CA LEU A 82 16.37 15.57 7.80
C LEU A 82 15.51 16.80 8.18
N ILE A 83 15.79 17.96 7.59
CA ILE A 83 14.99 19.18 7.77
C ILE A 83 13.58 18.99 7.21
N GLU A 84 13.43 18.41 6.03
CA GLU A 84 12.10 18.19 5.44
C GLU A 84 11.28 17.16 6.24
N ALA A 85 11.92 16.16 6.86
CA ALA A 85 11.25 15.28 7.80
C ALA A 85 10.73 16.02 9.05
N ASP A 86 11.51 16.93 9.65
CA ASP A 86 11.04 17.77 10.77
C ASP A 86 9.96 18.78 10.34
N HIS A 87 10.12 19.37 9.15
CA HIS A 87 9.21 20.37 8.55
C HIS A 87 7.84 19.78 8.19
N ARG A 88 7.80 18.49 7.80
CA ARG A 88 6.57 17.68 7.64
C ARG A 88 6.08 17.05 8.97
N GLY A 89 6.82 17.18 10.07
CA GLY A 89 6.41 16.76 11.43
C GLY A 89 6.82 15.33 11.82
N HIS A 90 7.58 14.66 10.96
CA HIS A 90 8.10 13.30 11.15
C HIS A 90 9.43 13.29 11.92
N TYR A 91 9.48 14.02 13.05
CA TYR A 91 10.70 14.28 13.85
C TYR A 91 11.54 13.04 14.20
N SER A 92 10.92 11.86 14.29
CA SER A 92 11.60 10.58 14.48
C SER A 92 12.53 10.15 13.34
N HIS A 93 12.49 10.84 12.20
CA HIS A 93 13.36 10.65 11.04
C HIS A 93 14.11 11.92 10.62
N GLY A 94 13.76 13.09 11.18
CA GLY A 94 14.53 14.34 11.03
C GLY A 94 15.67 14.44 12.04
N MET A 95 15.83 15.59 12.71
CA MET A 95 17.02 15.89 13.54
C MET A 95 17.34 14.83 14.61
N ASN A 96 16.34 14.06 15.08
CA ASN A 96 16.54 12.94 16.01
C ASN A 96 17.46 11.83 15.46
N ARG A 97 17.78 11.83 14.15
CA ARG A 97 18.72 10.89 13.50
C ARG A 97 20.12 11.44 13.28
N LEU A 98 20.38 12.73 13.53
CA LEU A 98 21.68 13.34 13.26
C LEU A 98 22.82 12.62 13.99
N GLU A 99 22.69 12.37 15.29
CA GLU A 99 23.72 11.66 16.08
C GLU A 99 23.99 10.24 15.57
N MET A 100 22.97 9.55 15.05
CA MET A 100 23.11 8.21 14.49
C MET A 100 24.00 8.22 13.23
N TYR A 101 23.70 9.09 12.27
CA TYR A 101 24.52 9.24 11.07
C TYR A 101 25.95 9.69 11.40
N ILE A 102 26.11 10.63 12.34
CA ILE A 102 27.43 11.09 12.80
C ILE A 102 28.25 9.93 13.38
N ASN A 103 27.64 9.06 14.20
CA ASN A 103 28.34 7.91 14.78
C ASN A 103 28.63 6.83 13.72
N ASP A 104 27.72 6.54 12.80
CA ASP A 104 27.95 5.58 11.69
C ASP A 104 29.05 6.04 10.71
N ILE A 105 29.24 7.35 10.53
CA ILE A 105 30.39 7.90 9.79
C ILE A 105 31.68 7.77 10.62
N GLN A 106 31.65 8.13 11.91
CA GLN A 106 32.82 8.07 12.78
C GLN A 106 33.33 6.64 13.06
N GLY A 107 32.44 5.64 13.08
CA GLY A 107 32.79 4.22 13.22
C GLY A 107 33.13 3.53 11.89
N GLY A 108 32.91 4.19 10.74
CA GLY A 108 33.19 3.65 9.41
C GLY A 108 32.14 2.68 8.89
N GLU A 109 30.99 2.53 9.55
CA GLU A 109 29.87 1.74 9.03
C GLU A 109 29.14 2.39 7.84
N CYS A 110 29.39 3.68 7.58
CA CYS A 110 28.95 4.42 6.39
C CYS A 110 30.11 5.28 5.84
N ASP A 111 30.36 5.24 4.53
CA ASP A 111 31.34 6.12 3.88
C ASP A 111 30.63 7.38 3.34
N PRO A 112 30.96 8.60 3.82
CA PRO A 112 30.28 9.81 3.38
C PRO A 112 30.80 10.36 2.04
N THR A 113 31.85 9.77 1.46
CA THR A 113 32.61 10.28 0.30
C THR A 113 32.36 9.53 -1.01
N VAL A 114 32.01 8.24 -0.93
CA VAL A 114 31.69 7.39 -2.08
C VAL A 114 30.52 7.94 -2.90
N LYS A 115 30.48 7.54 -4.18
CA LYS A 115 29.34 7.80 -5.06
C LYS A 115 28.66 6.48 -5.45
N PRO A 116 27.31 6.41 -5.44
CA PRO A 116 26.57 5.27 -5.98
C PRO A 116 26.80 5.07 -7.48
N THR A 117 26.58 3.84 -7.96
CA THR A 117 26.91 3.42 -9.34
C THR A 117 25.86 2.48 -9.92
N VAL A 118 25.49 2.66 -11.20
CA VAL A 118 24.63 1.71 -11.93
C VAL A 118 25.43 0.44 -12.24
N ILE A 119 24.83 -0.72 -11.97
CA ILE A 119 25.37 -2.07 -12.23
C ILE A 119 24.81 -2.63 -13.55
N LYS A 120 23.49 -2.51 -13.75
CA LYS A 120 22.75 -3.04 -14.90
C LYS A 120 21.56 -2.12 -15.20
N GLU A 121 21.14 -2.00 -16.46
CA GLU A 121 19.96 -1.21 -16.84
C GLU A 121 19.32 -1.70 -18.16
N SER A 122 18.04 -1.38 -18.36
CA SER A 122 17.33 -1.37 -19.66
C SER A 122 16.83 0.04 -19.98
N VAL A 123 15.90 0.20 -20.94
CA VAL A 123 15.20 1.47 -21.15
C VAL A 123 14.35 1.85 -19.93
N ALA A 124 13.81 0.85 -19.21
CA ALA A 124 12.84 1.02 -18.13
C ALA A 124 13.35 0.65 -16.71
N THR A 125 14.43 -0.13 -16.56
CA THR A 125 14.97 -0.51 -15.23
C THR A 125 16.42 -0.09 -15.03
N ALA A 126 16.82 0.07 -13.76
CA ALA A 126 18.20 0.19 -13.29
C ALA A 126 18.41 -0.60 -11.99
N PHE A 127 19.53 -1.29 -11.89
CA PHE A 127 20.05 -1.86 -10.66
C PHE A 127 21.33 -1.13 -10.29
N CYS A 128 21.42 -0.67 -9.05
CA CYS A 128 22.46 0.26 -8.58
C CYS A 128 23.12 -0.28 -7.31
N ASN A 129 24.39 0.06 -7.11
CA ASN A 129 25.09 -0.12 -5.85
C ASN A 129 25.17 1.22 -5.09
N GLY A 130 24.85 1.20 -3.80
CA GLY A 130 25.04 2.34 -2.91
C GLY A 130 26.49 2.53 -2.46
N ASN A 131 27.35 1.53 -2.69
CA ASN A 131 28.77 1.51 -2.32
C ASN A 131 29.03 1.80 -0.83
N ASN A 132 28.07 1.46 0.03
CA ASN A 132 28.00 1.79 1.47
C ASN A 132 27.94 3.30 1.81
N GLY A 133 27.45 4.11 0.87
CA GLY A 133 27.28 5.55 1.00
C GLY A 133 25.99 6.00 1.70
N LEU A 134 25.91 7.31 1.96
CA LEU A 134 24.80 7.97 2.65
C LEU A 134 23.45 7.77 1.93
N GLY A 135 22.48 7.13 2.62
CA GLY A 135 21.21 6.69 2.04
C GLY A 135 20.40 7.77 1.30
N ALA A 136 20.38 9.02 1.79
CA ALA A 136 19.68 10.12 1.11
C ALA A 136 20.34 10.51 -0.23
N VAL A 137 21.68 10.52 -0.29
CA VAL A 137 22.46 10.77 -1.52
C VAL A 137 22.18 9.68 -2.55
N VAL A 138 22.14 8.42 -2.10
CA VAL A 138 21.87 7.27 -2.97
C VAL A 138 20.42 7.22 -3.44
N GLY A 139 19.47 7.49 -2.56
CA GLY A 139 18.05 7.57 -2.89
C GLY A 139 17.75 8.66 -3.92
N LYS A 140 18.41 9.82 -3.80
CA LYS A 140 18.31 10.89 -4.82
C LYS A 140 18.72 10.38 -6.20
N MET A 141 19.89 9.78 -6.35
CA MET A 141 20.35 9.25 -7.65
C MET A 141 19.37 8.21 -8.21
N CYS A 142 18.85 7.31 -7.38
CA CYS A 142 17.88 6.31 -7.83
C CYS A 142 16.57 6.94 -8.32
N MET A 143 16.06 7.98 -7.66
CA MET A 143 14.88 8.70 -8.10
C MET A 143 15.13 9.51 -9.39
N ASP A 144 16.27 10.22 -9.49
CA ASP A 144 16.66 10.94 -10.70
C ASP A 144 16.70 9.98 -11.92
N ILE A 145 17.24 8.76 -11.75
CA ILE A 145 17.27 7.71 -12.79
C ILE A 145 15.89 7.17 -13.11
N ALA A 146 15.05 6.90 -12.10
CA ALA A 146 13.69 6.40 -12.30
C ALA A 146 12.85 7.41 -13.10
N ILE A 147 12.91 8.70 -12.75
CA ILE A 147 12.23 9.79 -13.47
C ILE A 147 12.73 9.87 -14.93
N ALA A 148 14.04 9.81 -15.15
CA ALA A 148 14.62 9.83 -16.50
C ALA A 148 14.11 8.65 -17.36
N LYS A 149 14.07 7.43 -16.82
CA LYS A 149 13.55 6.24 -17.53
C LYS A 149 12.04 6.31 -17.75
N ALA A 150 11.26 6.80 -16.78
CA ALA A 150 9.82 6.99 -16.92
C ALA A 150 9.47 8.00 -18.03
N SER A 151 10.31 9.00 -18.28
CA SER A 151 10.12 9.95 -19.39
C SER A 151 10.17 9.29 -20.76
N THR A 152 10.96 8.21 -20.92
CA THR A 152 11.14 7.48 -22.19
C THR A 152 10.30 6.21 -22.31
N ALA A 153 10.11 5.47 -21.21
CA ALA A 153 9.45 4.15 -21.20
C ALA A 153 8.07 4.16 -20.51
N GLY A 154 7.60 5.30 -20.01
CA GLY A 154 6.35 5.44 -19.26
C GLY A 154 6.40 4.96 -17.81
N ILE A 155 7.24 3.97 -17.50
CA ILE A 155 7.60 3.53 -16.15
C ILE A 155 9.13 3.42 -16.04
N GLY A 156 9.68 3.80 -14.89
CA GLY A 156 11.10 3.71 -14.56
C GLY A 156 11.30 3.15 -13.16
N ILE A 157 12.17 2.15 -13.01
CA ILE A 157 12.43 1.47 -11.72
C ILE A 157 13.94 1.49 -11.39
N SER A 158 14.31 1.84 -10.15
CA SER A 158 15.69 1.78 -9.62
C SER A 158 15.73 1.30 -8.17
N ALA A 159 16.58 0.33 -7.80
CA ALA A 159 16.50 -0.35 -6.48
C ALA A 159 17.80 -0.39 -5.62
N LEU A 160 17.78 0.26 -4.42
CA LEU A 160 18.48 0.01 -3.10
C LEU A 160 18.04 1.05 -1.99
N GLY A 161 18.25 0.87 -0.66
CA GLY A 161 17.42 1.56 0.40
C GLY A 161 17.91 1.68 1.87
N THR A 162 17.08 1.60 2.95
CA THR A 162 15.76 0.94 3.24
C THR A 162 14.86 1.76 4.21
N ASN A 163 13.60 1.47 4.64
CA ASN A 163 12.57 0.44 4.33
C ASN A 163 11.08 0.94 4.45
N PRO A 164 10.64 2.15 3.99
CA PRO A 164 9.23 2.56 4.11
C PRO A 164 8.43 2.43 2.80
N ILE A 165 7.09 2.46 2.88
CA ILE A 165 6.25 2.71 1.70
C ILE A 165 5.91 4.21 1.64
N SER A 166 6.27 4.86 0.54
CA SER A 166 5.78 6.20 0.21
C SER A 166 5.45 6.31 -1.28
N LEU A 167 4.44 7.12 -1.60
CA LEU A 167 3.96 7.39 -2.94
C LEU A 167 3.41 8.81 -3.01
N GLY A 168 3.78 9.57 -4.04
CA GLY A 168 3.33 10.94 -4.27
C GLY A 168 2.80 11.14 -5.69
N ALA A 169 1.80 12.00 -5.86
CA ALA A 169 1.24 12.35 -7.16
C ALA A 169 0.73 13.81 -7.22
N PRO A 170 0.89 14.51 -8.36
CA PRO A 170 0.49 15.90 -8.51
C PRO A 170 -1.02 16.07 -8.67
N ALA A 171 -1.51 17.24 -8.26
CA ALA A 171 -2.83 17.77 -8.55
C ALA A 171 -2.72 19.25 -8.97
N ASN A 172 -3.83 19.85 -9.42
CA ASN A 172 -3.85 21.21 -9.95
C ASN A 172 -3.38 22.25 -8.92
N CYS A 173 -2.89 23.38 -9.43
CA CYS A 173 -2.46 24.54 -8.63
C CYS A 173 -1.31 24.29 -7.64
N GLY A 174 -0.63 23.12 -7.71
CA GLY A 174 0.44 22.75 -6.78
C GLY A 174 -0.03 22.03 -5.52
N ASP A 175 -1.27 21.53 -5.51
CA ASP A 175 -1.73 20.52 -4.55
C ASP A 175 -1.12 19.14 -4.91
N SER A 176 -1.10 18.20 -3.96
CA SER A 176 -0.57 16.85 -4.20
C SER A 176 -1.08 15.87 -3.16
N PHE A 177 -1.23 14.60 -3.55
CA PHE A 177 -1.39 13.50 -2.61
C PHE A 177 -0.03 12.92 -2.28
N VAL A 178 0.28 12.74 -1.00
CA VAL A 178 1.53 12.12 -0.53
C VAL A 178 1.23 11.13 0.59
N LEU A 179 1.27 9.84 0.27
CA LEU A 179 1.26 8.76 1.25
C LEU A 179 2.68 8.49 1.74
N ASP A 180 2.87 8.40 3.05
CA ASP A 180 4.14 8.07 3.69
C ASP A 180 3.83 7.25 4.95
N MET A 181 4.16 5.96 4.96
CA MET A 181 3.76 5.07 6.05
C MET A 181 4.65 3.83 6.25
N ALA A 182 4.89 3.53 7.54
CA ALA A 182 5.34 2.22 7.97
C ALA A 182 4.20 1.19 7.89
N THR A 183 4.53 -0.04 7.49
CA THR A 183 3.64 -1.21 7.36
C THR A 183 3.24 -1.86 8.69
N THR A 184 3.88 -1.46 9.80
CA THR A 184 3.44 -1.75 11.17
C THR A 184 2.18 -0.95 11.53
N ALA A 185 1.48 -1.34 12.61
CA ALA A 185 0.45 -0.49 13.21
C ALA A 185 1.05 0.86 13.58
N VAL A 186 2.08 0.84 14.43
CA VAL A 186 2.77 2.03 14.95
C VAL A 186 4.26 2.03 14.59
N ALA A 187 4.84 3.22 14.41
CA ALA A 187 6.30 3.38 14.29
C ALA A 187 6.97 3.39 15.68
N VAL A 188 8.15 2.77 15.80
CA VAL A 188 8.87 2.59 17.09
C VAL A 188 9.06 3.89 17.89
N GLY A 189 9.27 5.02 17.23
CA GLY A 189 9.43 6.32 17.89
C GLY A 189 8.20 6.79 18.68
N LYS A 190 6.99 6.28 18.39
CA LYS A 190 5.80 6.54 19.22
C LYS A 190 5.78 5.69 20.50
N ILE A 191 6.30 4.46 20.46
CA ILE A 191 6.52 3.65 21.68
C ILE A 191 7.63 4.30 22.53
N GLU A 192 8.70 4.77 21.90
CA GLU A 192 9.75 5.51 22.61
C GLU A 192 9.20 6.79 23.27
N LEU A 193 8.34 7.53 22.58
CA LEU A 193 7.64 8.69 23.15
C LEU A 193 6.73 8.30 24.32
N ALA A 194 6.01 7.18 24.23
CA ALA A 194 5.20 6.66 25.33
C ALA A 194 6.06 6.23 26.54
N LYS A 195 7.21 5.57 26.30
CA LYS A 195 8.21 5.20 27.33
C LYS A 195 8.77 6.46 28.02
N ARG A 196 9.04 7.52 27.25
CA ARG A 196 9.45 8.84 27.75
C ARG A 196 8.33 9.60 28.48
N LYS A 197 7.05 9.34 28.19
CA LYS A 197 5.88 9.98 28.84
C LYS A 197 5.31 9.20 30.04
N GLY A 198 5.65 7.91 30.20
CA GLY A 198 5.02 7.03 31.20
C GLY A 198 3.58 6.63 30.86
N THR A 199 3.14 6.81 29.62
CA THR A 199 1.79 6.48 29.15
C THR A 199 1.73 5.06 28.60
N LYS A 200 0.65 4.33 28.88
CA LYS A 200 0.42 3.01 28.27
C LYS A 200 0.36 3.07 26.75
N LEU A 201 0.66 1.94 26.11
CA LEU A 201 0.36 1.71 24.70
C LEU A 201 -1.10 1.25 24.55
N PRO A 202 -1.87 1.81 23.58
CA PRO A 202 -3.11 1.21 23.13
C PRO A 202 -2.88 -0.20 22.56
N SER A 203 -3.94 -1.03 22.54
CA SER A 203 -3.85 -2.38 21.98
C SER A 203 -3.46 -2.39 20.50
N GLY A 204 -2.88 -3.51 20.04
CA GLY A 204 -2.49 -3.67 18.63
C GLY A 204 -1.21 -2.93 18.23
N TRP A 205 -0.46 -2.34 19.17
CA TRP A 205 0.79 -1.63 18.89
C TRP A 205 2.03 -2.56 18.90
N ALA A 206 2.14 -3.41 19.91
CA ALA A 206 3.29 -4.28 20.14
C ALA A 206 2.91 -5.55 20.92
N ILE A 207 3.81 -6.54 20.90
CA ILE A 207 3.76 -7.74 21.75
C ILE A 207 5.03 -7.84 22.60
N ASN A 208 4.94 -8.54 23.74
CA ASN A 208 6.09 -8.84 24.60
C ASN A 208 6.86 -10.09 24.11
N ASN A 209 7.77 -10.62 24.93
CA ASN A 209 8.64 -11.70 24.47
C ASN A 209 7.90 -13.03 24.33
N GLU A 210 6.85 -13.18 25.14
CA GLU A 210 5.94 -14.31 25.29
C GLU A 210 4.82 -14.30 24.23
N GLY A 211 4.79 -13.29 23.35
CA GLY A 211 3.84 -13.17 22.24
C GLY A 211 2.51 -12.49 22.60
N ASN A 212 2.33 -12.06 23.86
CA ASN A 212 1.10 -11.41 24.31
C ASN A 212 1.09 -9.92 23.95
N ILE A 213 -0.10 -9.35 23.71
CA ILE A 213 -0.26 -7.91 23.44
C ILE A 213 0.25 -7.11 24.63
N GLU A 214 1.19 -6.20 24.39
CA GLU A 214 1.84 -5.42 25.43
C GLU A 214 1.30 -3.99 25.50
N SER A 215 1.07 -3.51 26.73
CA SER A 215 0.61 -2.15 27.04
C SER A 215 1.65 -1.33 27.81
N ASP A 216 2.66 -1.98 28.39
CA ASP A 216 3.80 -1.28 28.99
C ASP A 216 4.80 -0.83 27.90
N PRO A 217 5.09 0.48 27.78
CA PRO A 217 5.95 0.99 26.73
C PRO A 217 7.43 0.67 26.96
N ALA A 218 7.84 0.32 28.19
CA ALA A 218 9.20 -0.10 28.46
C ALA A 218 9.43 -1.53 27.97
N ILE A 219 8.56 -2.47 28.37
CA ILE A 219 8.60 -3.88 27.93
C ILE A 219 8.49 -3.96 26.41
N ALA A 220 7.54 -3.25 25.79
CA ALA A 220 7.36 -3.25 24.34
C ALA A 220 8.58 -2.71 23.57
N TYR A 221 9.22 -1.64 24.07
CA TYR A 221 10.42 -1.08 23.45
C TYR A 221 11.63 -2.03 23.57
N ASP A 222 11.76 -2.72 24.70
CA ASP A 222 12.89 -3.63 24.95
C ASP A 222 12.70 -4.98 24.24
N ALA A 223 11.46 -5.45 24.08
CA ALA A 223 11.10 -6.62 23.28
C ALA A 223 11.19 -6.39 21.75
N ARG A 224 11.02 -5.13 21.30
CA ARG A 224 11.14 -4.68 19.89
C ARG A 224 10.18 -5.35 18.88
N LYS A 225 9.13 -6.01 19.35
CA LYS A 225 8.14 -6.73 18.52
C LYS A 225 6.91 -5.86 18.24
N LEU A 226 7.00 -5.01 17.21
CA LEU A 226 5.87 -4.22 16.71
C LEU A 226 4.84 -5.12 16.01
N MET A 227 3.55 -4.78 16.16
CA MET A 227 2.49 -5.47 15.41
C MET A 227 2.32 -4.88 13.99
N PRO A 228 1.86 -5.69 13.01
CA PRO A 228 1.58 -5.23 11.64
C PRO A 228 0.41 -4.23 11.58
N LEU A 229 0.27 -3.50 10.47
CA LEU A 229 -0.93 -2.68 10.23
C LEU A 229 -2.19 -3.57 10.20
N GLY A 230 -3.21 -3.17 10.95
CA GLY A 230 -4.35 -4.05 11.28
C GLY A 230 -4.16 -4.83 12.57
N GLY A 231 -3.04 -4.70 13.29
CA GLY A 231 -2.87 -5.20 14.65
C GLY A 231 -2.95 -6.73 14.75
N ALA A 232 -3.99 -7.22 15.42
CA ALA A 232 -4.27 -8.64 15.58
C ALA A 232 -5.13 -9.19 14.41
N GLU A 233 -5.35 -10.51 14.36
CA GLU A 233 -6.07 -11.15 13.26
C GLU A 233 -7.50 -10.60 13.10
N GLU A 234 -8.15 -10.26 14.21
CA GLU A 234 -9.54 -9.80 14.23
C GLU A 234 -9.75 -8.41 13.61
N THR A 235 -8.68 -7.62 13.58
CA THR A 235 -8.56 -6.31 12.94
C THR A 235 -7.76 -6.39 11.62
N SER A 236 -7.60 -7.61 11.10
CA SER A 236 -6.91 -8.00 9.85
C SER A 236 -5.41 -7.69 9.78
N GLY A 237 -4.67 -7.93 10.87
CA GLY A 237 -3.21 -7.76 10.97
C GLY A 237 -2.39 -8.52 9.92
N TYR A 238 -2.87 -9.66 9.42
CA TYR A 238 -2.25 -10.40 8.32
C TYR A 238 -2.02 -9.52 7.07
N LYS A 239 -2.87 -8.51 6.83
CA LYS A 239 -2.73 -7.59 5.70
C LYS A 239 -1.50 -6.69 5.83
N GLY A 240 -1.28 -6.10 7.01
CA GLY A 240 -0.09 -5.29 7.29
C GLY A 240 1.19 -6.12 7.31
N TYR A 241 1.09 -7.40 7.68
CA TYR A 241 2.21 -8.33 7.65
C TYR A 241 2.58 -8.72 6.21
N GLY A 242 1.60 -9.05 5.37
CA GLY A 242 1.80 -9.25 3.93
C GLY A 242 2.36 -7.99 3.24
N LEU A 243 1.88 -6.80 3.61
CA LEU A 243 2.46 -5.52 3.21
C LEU A 243 3.91 -5.36 3.67
N GLY A 244 4.27 -5.80 4.88
CA GLY A 244 5.64 -5.78 5.39
C GLY A 244 6.59 -6.68 4.59
N ALA A 245 6.18 -7.93 4.35
CA ALA A 245 6.94 -8.88 3.53
C ALA A 245 7.08 -8.38 2.08
N LEU A 246 6.05 -7.76 1.51
CA LEU A 246 6.10 -7.07 0.21
C LEU A 246 7.24 -6.05 0.14
N VAL A 247 7.39 -5.18 1.16
CA VAL A 247 8.47 -4.18 1.13
C VAL A 247 9.80 -4.91 1.06
N GLU A 248 10.03 -5.90 1.92
CA GLU A 248 11.25 -6.70 1.93
C GLU A 248 11.57 -7.35 0.57
N VAL A 249 10.55 -7.82 -0.16
CA VAL A 249 10.70 -8.39 -1.51
C VAL A 249 11.24 -7.38 -2.51
N LEU A 250 10.61 -6.20 -2.60
CA LEU A 250 11.05 -5.15 -3.54
C LEU A 250 12.35 -4.48 -3.10
N CYS A 251 12.66 -4.53 -1.81
CA CYS A 251 13.67 -3.69 -1.19
C CYS A 251 14.94 -4.50 -0.90
N GLY A 252 14.88 -5.47 0.01
CA GLY A 252 16.02 -6.34 0.32
C GLY A 252 16.29 -7.38 -0.78
N ILE A 253 15.25 -8.10 -1.20
CA ILE A 253 15.41 -9.30 -2.04
C ILE A 253 15.67 -8.92 -3.50
N LEU A 254 14.88 -8.04 -4.11
CA LEU A 254 15.13 -7.55 -5.48
C LEU A 254 16.42 -6.71 -5.58
N GLY A 255 16.67 -5.84 -4.58
CA GLY A 255 17.81 -4.93 -4.54
C GLY A 255 19.15 -5.51 -4.06
N GLY A 256 19.29 -6.84 -3.92
CA GLY A 256 20.57 -7.50 -3.59
C GLY A 256 21.08 -7.32 -2.16
N SER A 257 20.34 -6.59 -1.32
CA SER A 257 20.75 -6.16 0.02
C SER A 257 20.57 -7.24 1.10
N ALA A 258 20.96 -6.94 2.33
CA ALA A 258 20.59 -7.76 3.48
C ALA A 258 19.08 -7.69 3.73
N PHE A 259 18.51 -8.79 4.23
CA PHE A 259 17.08 -8.92 4.52
C PHE A 259 16.86 -9.69 5.83
N GLY A 260 15.76 -9.39 6.51
CA GLY A 260 15.32 -10.01 7.75
C GLY A 260 16.40 -10.05 8.83
N PRO A 261 16.80 -11.24 9.32
CA PRO A 261 17.74 -11.39 10.44
C PRO A 261 19.19 -11.03 10.08
N ASN A 262 19.49 -10.86 8.80
CA ASN A 262 20.83 -10.54 8.30
C ASN A 262 21.14 -9.03 8.39
N ILE A 263 20.12 -8.19 8.54
CA ILE A 263 20.28 -6.76 8.80
C ILE A 263 20.80 -6.58 10.24
N ARG A 264 21.79 -5.69 10.46
CA ARG A 264 22.28 -5.38 11.81
C ARG A 264 21.14 -4.87 12.71
N LYS A 265 21.13 -5.26 13.98
CA LYS A 265 20.06 -4.83 14.91
C LYS A 265 20.13 -3.32 15.12
N TRP A 266 18.99 -2.70 15.42
CA TRP A 266 18.96 -1.27 15.69
C TRP A 266 19.83 -0.91 16.91
N GLY A 267 20.86 -0.07 16.71
CA GLY A 267 21.87 0.27 17.72
C GLY A 267 23.03 -0.74 17.84
N GLU A 268 23.19 -1.67 16.89
CA GLU A 268 24.36 -2.56 16.79
C GLU A 268 25.42 -1.93 15.88
N HIS A 269 26.64 -1.77 16.40
CA HIS A 269 27.79 -1.16 15.72
C HIS A 269 28.80 -2.21 15.25
N GLY A 270 29.76 -1.79 14.40
CA GLY A 270 30.89 -2.61 13.96
C GLY A 270 30.63 -3.51 12.75
N LYS A 271 29.49 -3.35 12.06
CA LYS A 271 29.28 -3.90 10.71
C LYS A 271 28.36 -2.99 9.87
N PRO A 272 28.53 -2.95 8.53
CA PRO A 272 27.62 -2.23 7.63
C PRO A 272 26.17 -2.70 7.76
N ALA A 273 25.23 -1.80 7.48
CA ALA A 273 23.80 -2.10 7.54
C ALA A 273 23.28 -2.86 6.30
N ASN A 274 23.90 -2.64 5.13
CA ASN A 274 23.58 -3.22 3.80
C ASN A 274 22.07 -3.25 3.47
N LEU A 275 21.49 -2.06 3.26
CA LEU A 275 20.05 -1.80 3.22
C LEU A 275 19.50 -1.65 1.77
N GLY A 276 18.28 -2.12 1.50
CA GLY A 276 17.65 -2.14 0.15
C GLY A 276 16.29 -1.42 0.06
N ASN A 277 15.88 -0.89 -1.11
CA ASN A 277 14.58 -0.21 -1.40
C ASN A 277 14.28 -0.38 -2.89
N CYS A 278 13.08 0.01 -3.31
CA CYS A 278 12.74 0.26 -4.70
C CYS A 278 12.23 1.70 -4.88
N PHE A 279 12.66 2.37 -5.94
CA PHE A 279 12.14 3.66 -6.40
C PHE A 279 11.45 3.43 -7.75
N ILE A 280 10.20 3.85 -7.86
CA ILE A 280 9.38 3.72 -9.07
C ILE A 280 8.86 5.10 -9.46
N ALA A 281 9.07 5.49 -10.71
CA ALA A 281 8.48 6.68 -11.31
C ALA A 281 7.60 6.26 -12.50
N ILE A 282 6.49 6.97 -12.69
CA ILE A 282 5.51 6.70 -13.76
C ILE A 282 5.16 8.04 -14.41
N ASN A 283 5.11 8.08 -15.74
CA ASN A 283 4.67 9.26 -16.48
C ASN A 283 3.16 9.14 -16.78
N PRO A 284 2.27 9.88 -16.07
CA PRO A 284 0.82 9.74 -16.24
C PRO A 284 0.36 10.15 -17.65
N ASN A 285 1.10 11.03 -18.33
CA ASN A 285 0.79 11.49 -19.69
C ASN A 285 0.89 10.38 -20.76
N ASN A 286 1.45 9.20 -20.41
CA ASN A 286 1.46 8.04 -21.29
C ASN A 286 0.19 7.16 -21.16
N PHE A 287 -0.74 7.53 -20.27
CA PHE A 287 -2.06 6.92 -20.10
C PHE A 287 -3.16 7.92 -20.50
N ALA A 288 -4.26 8.06 -19.75
CA ALA A 288 -5.34 8.96 -20.11
C ALA A 288 -5.07 10.42 -19.68
N ASP A 289 -5.24 11.36 -20.62
CA ASP A 289 -4.99 12.79 -20.41
C ASP A 289 -5.91 13.37 -19.30
N GLY A 290 -5.53 14.49 -18.66
CA GLY A 290 -6.32 15.10 -17.57
C GLY A 290 -6.17 14.42 -16.19
N PHE A 291 -5.02 13.82 -15.91
CA PHE A 291 -4.71 13.18 -14.63
C PHE A 291 -4.87 14.13 -13.43
N GLU A 292 -4.28 15.34 -13.52
CA GLU A 292 -4.28 16.32 -12.43
C GLU A 292 -5.69 16.85 -12.11
N ASP A 293 -6.56 16.96 -13.11
CA ASP A 293 -7.99 17.30 -12.93
C ASP A 293 -8.75 16.22 -12.16
N ARG A 294 -8.60 14.94 -12.55
CA ARG A 294 -9.21 13.81 -11.83
C ARG A 294 -8.68 13.67 -10.41
N MET A 295 -7.38 13.87 -10.21
CA MET A 295 -6.75 13.90 -8.89
C MET A 295 -7.34 15.01 -8.03
N SER A 296 -7.38 16.25 -8.55
CA SER A 296 -7.97 17.41 -7.88
C SER A 296 -9.45 17.18 -7.53
N SER A 297 -10.22 16.58 -8.43
CA SER A 297 -11.64 16.27 -8.22
C SER A 297 -11.85 15.32 -7.05
N LEU A 298 -11.05 14.24 -6.97
CA LEU A 298 -11.12 13.29 -5.86
C LEU A 298 -10.70 13.95 -4.52
N LEU A 299 -9.56 14.64 -4.46
CA LEU A 299 -9.07 15.23 -3.22
C LEU A 299 -10.01 16.32 -2.69
N ASN A 300 -10.55 17.17 -3.58
CA ASN A 300 -11.52 18.19 -3.19
C ASN A 300 -12.86 17.60 -2.73
N HIS A 301 -13.35 16.53 -3.37
CA HIS A 301 -14.54 15.83 -2.89
C HIS A 301 -14.31 15.27 -1.48
N LEU A 302 -13.23 14.51 -1.26
CA LEU A 302 -12.92 13.88 0.02
C LEU A 302 -12.78 14.90 1.17
N ARG A 303 -12.10 16.03 0.94
CA ARG A 303 -11.96 17.13 1.90
C ARG A 303 -13.28 17.88 2.18
N SER A 304 -14.32 17.71 1.35
CA SER A 304 -15.62 18.38 1.48
C SER A 304 -16.71 17.57 2.20
N MET A 305 -16.43 16.30 2.54
CA MET A 305 -17.40 15.38 3.15
C MET A 305 -17.73 15.74 4.61
N GLU A 306 -18.92 15.32 5.09
CA GLU A 306 -19.30 15.56 6.49
C GLU A 306 -18.36 14.79 7.45
N PRO A 307 -17.70 15.48 8.40
CA PRO A 307 -16.82 14.84 9.37
C PRO A 307 -17.61 14.09 10.45
N ALA A 308 -17.07 12.97 10.91
CA ALA A 308 -17.58 12.20 12.04
C ALA A 308 -17.52 13.00 13.35
N ASP A 309 -16.49 13.83 13.51
CA ASP A 309 -16.30 14.76 14.62
C ASP A 309 -16.32 16.20 14.07
N PRO A 310 -17.36 17.02 14.34
CA PRO A 310 -17.45 18.39 13.85
C PRO A 310 -16.29 19.33 14.27
N SER A 311 -15.43 18.92 15.21
CA SER A 311 -14.21 19.67 15.56
C SER A 311 -12.98 19.32 14.70
N LYS A 312 -13.07 18.32 13.83
CA LYS A 312 -11.97 17.82 13.00
C LYS A 312 -12.39 17.70 11.52
N PRO A 313 -11.71 18.32 10.55
CA PRO A 313 -12.00 18.14 9.13
C PRO A 313 -11.62 16.73 8.65
N VAL A 314 -12.21 16.30 7.53
CA VAL A 314 -11.73 15.15 6.76
C VAL A 314 -10.44 15.55 6.04
N LEU A 315 -9.37 14.76 6.20
CA LEU A 315 -8.03 15.04 5.66
C LEU A 315 -7.59 13.91 4.72
N VAL A 316 -6.89 14.22 3.62
CA VAL A 316 -6.20 13.23 2.76
C VAL A 316 -4.73 13.04 3.18
N ALA A 317 -4.05 12.01 2.68
CA ALA A 317 -2.62 11.83 2.97
C ALA A 317 -1.79 12.94 2.31
N GLY A 318 -0.95 13.62 3.10
CA GLY A 318 -0.27 14.86 2.75
C GLY A 318 -0.88 16.10 3.44
N ASP A 319 -2.19 16.11 3.76
CA ASP A 319 -2.80 17.24 4.46
C ASP A 319 -2.23 17.47 5.88
N PRO A 320 -1.98 16.44 6.73
CA PRO A 320 -1.36 16.64 8.04
C PRO A 320 0.03 17.30 7.94
N GLU A 321 0.82 16.87 6.96
CA GLU A 321 2.13 17.43 6.65
C GLU A 321 2.03 18.88 6.16
N ILE A 322 1.09 19.19 5.26
CA ILE A 322 0.85 20.57 4.78
C ILE A 322 0.41 21.49 5.92
N ILE A 323 -0.51 21.05 6.76
CA ILE A 323 -0.99 21.80 7.94
C ILE A 323 0.18 22.06 8.91
N HIS A 324 1.07 21.08 9.10
CA HIS A 324 2.24 21.24 9.97
C HIS A 324 3.33 22.13 9.33
N MET A 325 3.59 22.05 8.02
CA MET A 325 4.48 22.99 7.31
C MET A 325 3.99 24.44 7.44
N GLU A 326 2.70 24.70 7.22
CA GLU A 326 2.13 26.05 7.42
C GLU A 326 2.17 26.47 8.90
N LYS A 327 1.97 25.56 9.85
CA LYS A 327 2.20 25.83 11.28
C LYS A 327 3.66 26.22 11.57
N VAL A 328 4.65 25.52 10.99
CA VAL A 328 6.08 25.84 11.14
C VAL A 328 6.41 27.22 10.59
N LYS A 329 5.81 27.61 9.45
CA LYS A 329 5.93 28.97 8.89
C LYS A 329 5.35 30.03 9.83
N ILE A 330 4.17 29.77 10.41
CA ILE A 330 3.48 30.67 11.35
C ILE A 330 4.24 30.77 12.70
N ASP A 331 4.78 29.66 13.20
CA ASP A 331 5.59 29.60 14.43
C ASP A 331 7.00 30.20 14.26
N GLY A 332 7.45 30.41 13.02
CA GLY A 332 8.79 30.92 12.69
C GLY A 332 9.92 29.88 12.78
N GLY A 333 9.60 28.58 12.82
CA GLY A 333 10.58 27.50 12.86
C GLY A 333 10.10 26.19 13.47
N LEU A 334 11.03 25.25 13.61
CA LEU A 334 10.81 23.86 14.03
C LEU A 334 10.77 23.74 15.56
N ARG A 335 9.90 22.85 16.07
CA ARG A 335 9.74 22.55 17.50
C ARG A 335 10.32 21.17 17.83
N TYR A 336 11.16 21.08 18.87
CA TYR A 336 11.77 19.82 19.35
C TYR A 336 11.37 19.52 20.81
N VAL A 337 11.71 18.37 21.40
CA VAL A 337 11.49 18.09 22.84
C VAL A 337 12.74 18.34 23.71
N LYS A 338 12.61 18.59 25.03
CA LYS A 338 13.76 19.04 25.86
C LYS A 338 14.93 18.09 25.76
N ASN A 339 14.67 16.80 25.98
CA ASN A 339 15.68 15.77 25.94
C ASN A 339 16.36 15.70 24.56
N GLN A 340 15.68 16.05 23.47
CA GLN A 340 16.30 16.18 22.16
C GLN A 340 17.22 17.40 22.08
N HIS A 341 16.76 18.57 22.53
CA HIS A 341 17.60 19.76 22.65
C HIS A 341 18.82 19.52 23.56
N ASP A 342 18.67 18.87 24.71
CA ASP A 342 19.76 18.54 25.64
C ASP A 342 20.77 17.57 24.98
N THR A 343 20.27 16.57 24.24
CA THR A 343 21.09 15.63 23.46
C THR A 343 21.84 16.36 22.34
N ASN A 344 21.13 17.16 21.54
CA ASN A 344 21.72 18.00 20.50
C ASN A 344 22.76 18.99 21.07
N SER A 345 22.61 19.45 22.32
CA SER A 345 23.57 20.34 22.99
C SER A 345 24.84 19.61 23.44
N LYS A 346 24.72 18.35 23.87
CA LYS A 346 25.86 17.47 24.16
C LYS A 346 26.60 17.11 22.86
N LEU A 347 25.87 16.75 21.81
CA LEU A 347 26.43 16.52 20.47
C LEU A 347 27.12 17.79 19.94
N ALA A 348 26.50 18.95 20.09
CA ALA A 348 27.08 20.24 19.73
C ALA A 348 28.40 20.49 20.46
N THR A 349 28.47 20.17 21.75
CA THR A 349 29.70 20.27 22.55
C THR A 349 30.76 19.24 22.11
N LYS A 350 30.36 18.00 21.79
CA LYS A 350 31.24 16.93 21.23
C LYS A 350 31.87 17.33 19.89
N LEU A 351 31.14 18.08 19.06
CA LEU A 351 31.53 18.45 17.68
C LEU A 351 32.00 19.91 17.51
N GLY A 352 31.88 20.77 18.53
CA GLY A 352 32.32 22.17 18.48
C GLY A 352 31.32 23.17 17.86
N VAL A 353 30.01 22.91 17.91
CA VAL A 353 28.93 23.71 17.28
C VAL A 353 27.86 24.21 18.31
N LYS A 354 26.69 24.75 17.90
CA LYS A 354 25.76 25.57 18.74
C LYS A 354 24.34 24.96 19.00
N PRO A 355 23.58 25.29 20.09
CA PRO A 355 22.36 24.54 20.58
C PRO A 355 20.94 25.25 20.55
N MET A 356 19.85 24.60 21.06
CA MET A 356 18.37 24.89 20.83
C MET A 356 17.44 25.17 22.11
N LYS A 357 16.10 24.79 22.26
CA LYS A 357 15.08 25.21 23.37
C LYS A 357 13.64 24.49 23.47
N THR A 358 12.75 24.60 24.54
CA THR A 358 11.37 23.87 24.72
C THR A 358 10.11 24.24 25.72
N LEU A 359 8.74 24.04 25.42
CA LEU A 359 7.36 24.01 26.20
C LEU A 359 6.08 23.03 25.76
N PHE A 360 5.24 22.18 26.52
CA PHE A 360 4.16 21.11 26.01
C PHE A 360 3.02 20.35 26.95
N ASP A 361 2.11 19.36 26.50
CA ASP A 361 0.72 18.80 27.05
C ASP A 361 0.24 17.20 27.07
N LYS A 362 -1.07 16.77 27.39
CA LYS A 362 -1.85 15.48 27.85
C LYS A 362 -2.37 14.24 26.91
N GLN A 363 -2.97 13.06 27.38
CA GLN A 363 -3.72 11.95 26.58
C GLN A 363 -4.46 10.62 27.19
N CYS A 364 -5.05 9.67 26.35
CA CYS A 364 -5.58 8.20 26.44
C CYS A 364 -6.06 7.54 25.02
N ASP A 365 -6.92 6.46 24.78
CA ASP A 365 -6.86 4.90 24.68
C ASP A 365 -8.08 4.29 23.76
N ASP A 366 -8.56 3.04 23.35
CA ASP A 366 -8.37 1.49 23.16
C ASP A 366 -9.71 0.81 22.48
N LYS A 367 -10.15 -0.42 21.93
CA LYS A 367 -9.95 -1.92 21.48
C LYS A 367 -11.23 -2.49 20.64
N LYS A 368 -11.62 -3.73 20.08
CA LYS A 368 -11.25 -5.10 19.41
C LYS A 368 -12.57 -5.87 18.81
N ASN A 369 -12.89 -7.13 18.28
CA ASN A 369 -12.46 -8.60 18.05
C ASN A 369 -13.43 -9.54 17.10
N ASP A 370 -13.07 -10.69 16.38
CA ASP A 370 -13.74 -11.51 15.21
C ASP A 370 -14.23 -13.04 15.47
N GLU A 371 -14.46 -14.16 14.65
CA GLU A 371 -14.17 -14.87 13.29
C GLU A 371 -15.27 -15.96 12.78
N ASP A 372 -15.25 -16.65 11.56
CA ASP A 372 -15.84 -18.04 11.14
C ASP A 372 -15.70 -18.64 9.62
N LYS A 373 -16.38 -19.78 9.19
CA LYS A 373 -15.97 -20.93 8.22
C LYS A 373 -16.99 -21.53 7.11
N THR A 374 -16.71 -22.61 6.27
CA THR A 374 -17.61 -23.32 5.22
C THR A 374 -17.13 -24.63 4.41
N PRO A 375 -17.98 -25.67 3.99
CA PRO A 375 -17.68 -27.06 3.39
C PRO A 375 -18.03 -27.45 1.86
N ILE A 376 -17.93 -28.75 1.38
CA ILE A 376 -17.75 -29.59 0.06
C ILE A 376 -18.56 -29.55 -1.33
N PHE A 377 -17.95 -29.91 -2.54
CA PHE A 377 -18.44 -30.19 -4.00
C PHE A 377 -17.35 -30.79 -5.01
N LYS A 378 -17.54 -30.90 -6.37
CA LYS A 378 -16.56 -31.42 -7.43
C LYS A 378 -16.07 -30.39 -8.49
N VAL A 379 -14.78 -30.36 -8.88
CA VAL A 379 -14.19 -29.29 -9.78
C VAL A 379 -14.76 -29.23 -11.22
N SER A 380 -14.51 -30.24 -12.07
CA SER A 380 -14.76 -30.13 -13.52
C SER A 380 -16.26 -30.02 -13.91
N GLU A 381 -17.14 -30.40 -12.98
CA GLU A 381 -18.59 -30.20 -13.09
C GLU A 381 -18.98 -28.73 -12.89
N VAL A 382 -18.23 -27.98 -12.08
CA VAL A 382 -18.38 -26.52 -11.95
C VAL A 382 -17.86 -25.82 -13.21
N GLU A 383 -16.75 -26.28 -13.79
CA GLU A 383 -16.20 -25.72 -15.04
C GLU A 383 -17.22 -25.81 -16.18
N ARG A 384 -17.80 -27.00 -16.38
CA ARG A 384 -18.93 -27.21 -17.30
C ARG A 384 -20.08 -26.26 -16.97
N PHE A 385 -20.53 -26.25 -15.70
CA PHE A 385 -21.71 -25.49 -15.31
C PHE A 385 -21.56 -23.99 -15.53
N VAL A 386 -20.43 -23.39 -15.17
CA VAL A 386 -20.16 -21.96 -15.40
C VAL A 386 -20.16 -21.66 -16.90
N ARG A 387 -19.47 -22.46 -17.71
CA ARG A 387 -19.39 -22.30 -19.17
C ARG A 387 -20.78 -22.35 -19.83
N ASP A 388 -21.56 -23.38 -19.50
CA ASP A 388 -22.93 -23.56 -20.03
C ASP A 388 -23.82 -22.35 -19.69
N CYS A 389 -23.72 -21.80 -18.48
CA CYS A 389 -24.46 -20.61 -18.06
C CYS A 389 -24.00 -19.34 -18.79
N CYS A 390 -22.68 -19.15 -18.98
CA CYS A 390 -22.11 -18.01 -19.70
C CYS A 390 -22.57 -17.97 -21.16
N LEU A 391 -22.49 -19.12 -21.85
CA LEU A 391 -23.00 -19.26 -23.22
C LEU A 391 -24.50 -18.93 -23.32
N LYS A 392 -25.32 -19.40 -22.36
CA LYS A 392 -26.77 -19.10 -22.34
C LYS A 392 -27.11 -17.66 -22.00
N SER A 393 -26.22 -16.93 -21.34
CA SER A 393 -26.40 -15.50 -21.05
C SER A 393 -25.84 -14.58 -22.13
N GLY A 394 -25.25 -15.13 -23.21
CA GLY A 394 -24.77 -14.35 -24.36
C GLY A 394 -23.28 -14.03 -24.37
N CYS A 395 -22.44 -14.75 -23.62
CA CYS A 395 -20.98 -14.68 -23.77
C CYS A 395 -20.48 -15.38 -25.05
N SER A 396 -19.31 -14.99 -25.56
CA SER A 396 -18.59 -15.81 -26.57
C SER A 396 -18.07 -17.12 -25.95
N ASP A 397 -17.75 -18.15 -26.76
CA ASP A 397 -17.20 -19.39 -26.22
C ASP A 397 -15.82 -19.15 -25.56
N ASP A 398 -14.95 -18.35 -26.20
CA ASP A 398 -13.68 -17.89 -25.61
C ASP A 398 -13.89 -17.25 -24.22
N ASN A 399 -14.79 -16.27 -24.14
CA ASN A 399 -15.06 -15.54 -22.90
C ASN A 399 -15.71 -16.42 -21.83
N ALA A 400 -16.59 -17.36 -22.23
CA ALA A 400 -17.19 -18.35 -21.34
C ALA A 400 -16.15 -19.34 -20.79
N ASN A 401 -15.22 -19.80 -21.63
CA ASN A 401 -14.15 -20.72 -21.26
C ASN A 401 -13.15 -20.08 -20.29
N ASP A 402 -12.75 -18.84 -20.52
CA ASP A 402 -11.84 -18.12 -19.62
C ASP A 402 -12.51 -17.69 -18.31
N MET A 403 -13.75 -17.19 -18.36
CA MET A 403 -14.51 -16.83 -17.15
C MET A 403 -14.76 -18.04 -16.24
N GLY A 404 -15.01 -19.23 -16.81
CA GLY A 404 -15.08 -20.50 -16.07
C GLY A 404 -13.82 -20.75 -15.25
N LYS A 405 -12.65 -20.77 -15.91
CA LYS A 405 -11.36 -21.01 -15.25
C LYS A 405 -11.05 -19.98 -14.17
N LEU A 406 -11.31 -18.70 -14.42
CA LEU A 406 -10.95 -17.61 -13.51
C LEU A 406 -11.82 -17.58 -12.24
N LEU A 407 -13.12 -17.87 -12.34
CA LEU A 407 -13.99 -18.01 -11.16
C LEU A 407 -13.65 -19.26 -10.34
N ILE A 408 -13.26 -20.35 -11.00
CA ILE A 408 -12.92 -21.60 -10.32
C ILE A 408 -11.51 -21.57 -9.72
N MET A 409 -10.61 -20.75 -10.27
CA MET A 409 -9.34 -20.42 -9.62
C MET A 409 -9.57 -19.69 -8.29
N ALA A 410 -10.53 -18.76 -8.23
CA ALA A 410 -10.90 -18.09 -6.98
C ALA A 410 -11.45 -19.06 -5.92
N ASP A 411 -12.26 -20.04 -6.32
CA ASP A 411 -12.75 -21.08 -5.39
C ASP A 411 -11.63 -22.06 -4.99
N ARG A 412 -10.71 -22.44 -5.90
CA ARG A 412 -9.50 -23.25 -5.62
C ARG A 412 -8.55 -22.57 -4.64
N MET A 413 -8.45 -21.24 -4.69
CA MET A 413 -7.72 -20.44 -3.70
C MET A 413 -8.45 -20.34 -2.34
N GLY A 414 -9.67 -20.87 -2.22
CA GLY A 414 -10.52 -20.73 -1.02
C GLY A 414 -11.25 -19.39 -0.91
N ILE A 415 -11.05 -18.45 -1.86
CA ILE A 415 -11.62 -17.09 -1.87
C ILE A 415 -13.04 -17.11 -2.48
N LYS A 416 -13.88 -17.97 -1.90
CA LYS A 416 -15.22 -18.31 -2.39
C LYS A 416 -16.14 -17.09 -2.57
N THR A 417 -15.90 -16.02 -1.82
CA THR A 417 -16.63 -14.74 -1.89
C THR A 417 -16.59 -14.05 -3.26
N HIS A 418 -15.66 -14.45 -4.14
CA HIS A 418 -15.46 -13.87 -5.48
C HIS A 418 -15.47 -14.91 -6.62
N GLY A 419 -15.49 -16.22 -6.31
CA GLY A 419 -15.69 -17.32 -7.27
C GLY A 419 -17.16 -17.54 -7.64
N LEU A 420 -17.62 -18.80 -7.63
CA LEU A 420 -18.97 -19.20 -8.10
C LEU A 420 -20.12 -18.40 -7.47
N ASN A 421 -19.94 -17.89 -6.24
CA ASN A 421 -20.90 -16.99 -5.56
C ASN A 421 -21.27 -15.73 -6.33
N ARG A 422 -20.46 -15.30 -7.30
CA ARG A 422 -20.73 -14.11 -8.13
C ARG A 422 -21.30 -14.45 -9.50
N LEU A 423 -21.47 -15.73 -9.85
CA LEU A 423 -21.94 -16.16 -11.17
C LEU A 423 -23.28 -15.51 -11.57
N GLU A 424 -24.31 -15.58 -10.74
CA GLU A 424 -25.62 -14.99 -11.08
C GLU A 424 -25.55 -13.46 -11.30
N MET A 425 -24.65 -12.77 -10.60
CA MET A 425 -24.44 -11.32 -10.76
C MET A 425 -23.91 -11.00 -12.16
N TYR A 426 -22.78 -11.60 -12.56
CA TYR A 426 -22.19 -11.36 -13.88
C TYR A 426 -23.14 -11.73 -15.02
N LEU A 427 -23.81 -12.88 -14.91
CA LEU A 427 -24.77 -13.34 -15.93
C LEU A 427 -26.00 -12.44 -16.00
N GLY A 428 -26.44 -11.86 -14.87
CA GLY A 428 -27.45 -10.82 -14.84
C GLY A 428 -27.02 -9.54 -15.55
N GLU A 429 -25.77 -9.09 -15.34
CA GLU A 429 -25.22 -7.91 -16.03
C GLU A 429 -25.06 -8.13 -17.55
N VAL A 430 -24.61 -9.32 -17.98
CA VAL A 430 -24.54 -9.65 -19.43
C VAL A 430 -25.94 -9.78 -20.04
N SER A 431 -26.85 -10.51 -19.40
CA SER A 431 -28.22 -10.71 -19.90
C SER A 431 -29.07 -9.42 -19.95
N SER A 432 -28.63 -8.36 -19.28
CA SER A 432 -29.27 -7.04 -19.30
C SER A 432 -28.54 -6.00 -20.17
N GLY A 433 -27.43 -6.37 -20.83
CA GLY A 433 -26.60 -5.46 -21.62
C GLY A 433 -25.79 -4.45 -20.79
N MET A 434 -25.76 -4.61 -19.46
CA MET A 434 -24.95 -3.79 -18.54
C MET A 434 -23.46 -4.13 -18.64
N CYS A 435 -23.13 -5.34 -19.09
CA CYS A 435 -21.80 -5.84 -19.40
C CYS A 435 -21.85 -6.52 -20.79
N ASP A 436 -20.83 -6.36 -21.62
CA ASP A 436 -20.77 -7.03 -22.93
C ASP A 436 -20.03 -8.38 -22.82
N GLY A 437 -20.76 -9.48 -23.05
CA GLY A 437 -20.22 -10.84 -23.06
C GLY A 437 -19.41 -11.20 -24.32
N GLN A 438 -19.48 -10.38 -25.38
CA GLN A 438 -18.78 -10.56 -26.66
C GLN A 438 -17.57 -9.62 -26.82
N ALA A 439 -17.46 -8.59 -25.98
CA ALA A 439 -16.40 -7.58 -26.04
C ALA A 439 -14.98 -8.18 -26.03
N LYS A 440 -14.07 -7.48 -26.73
CA LYS A 440 -12.64 -7.81 -26.84
C LYS A 440 -11.83 -6.55 -26.51
N PRO A 441 -10.94 -6.58 -25.49
CA PRO A 441 -10.15 -5.41 -25.11
C PRO A 441 -9.19 -4.96 -26.22
N SER A 442 -8.82 -3.68 -26.24
CA SER A 442 -7.90 -3.11 -27.24
C SER A 442 -6.91 -2.10 -26.64
N ILE A 443 -5.64 -2.17 -27.04
CA ILE A 443 -4.65 -1.14 -26.74
C ILE A 443 -4.98 0.14 -27.52
N LEU A 444 -5.05 1.30 -26.86
CA LEU A 444 -5.26 2.61 -27.48
C LEU A 444 -3.98 3.45 -27.60
N LYS A 445 -3.05 3.28 -26.65
CA LYS A 445 -1.84 4.09 -26.50
C LYS A 445 -0.77 3.20 -25.86
N GLU A 446 0.44 3.19 -26.38
CA GLU A 446 1.53 2.39 -25.81
C GLU A 446 2.90 3.06 -25.92
N THR A 447 3.82 2.59 -25.10
CA THR A 447 5.26 2.88 -25.10
C THR A 447 6.02 1.55 -24.99
N PRO A 448 7.38 1.51 -24.94
CA PRO A 448 8.08 0.25 -24.75
C PRO A 448 7.59 -0.54 -23.52
N ALA A 449 7.46 0.11 -22.36
CA ALA A 449 7.08 -0.53 -21.10
C ALA A 449 5.66 -0.23 -20.60
N THR A 450 4.85 0.61 -21.27
CA THR A 450 3.44 0.86 -20.87
C THR A 450 2.40 0.64 -21.97
N ALA A 451 1.15 0.39 -21.58
CA ALA A 451 -0.03 0.53 -22.45
C ALA A 451 -1.30 1.00 -21.70
N LEU A 452 -2.16 1.76 -22.39
CA LEU A 452 -3.53 2.06 -22.02
C LEU A 452 -4.49 1.17 -22.84
N ILE A 453 -5.45 0.54 -22.17
CA ILE A 453 -6.36 -0.46 -22.75
C ILE A 453 -7.82 0.00 -22.54
N ASP A 454 -8.61 -0.07 -23.61
CA ASP A 454 -10.07 0.03 -23.55
C ASP A 454 -10.67 -1.37 -23.31
N GLY A 455 -11.52 -1.47 -22.29
CA GLY A 455 -12.24 -2.69 -21.93
C GLY A 455 -13.55 -2.92 -22.68
N HIS A 456 -14.05 -1.93 -23.43
CA HIS A 456 -15.30 -1.97 -24.20
C HIS A 456 -16.54 -2.42 -23.40
N ASN A 457 -16.60 -2.11 -22.10
CA ASN A 457 -17.61 -2.58 -21.14
C ASN A 457 -17.68 -4.11 -21.03
N GLY A 458 -16.59 -4.80 -21.33
CA GLY A 458 -16.51 -6.26 -21.27
C GLY A 458 -16.49 -6.82 -19.84
N LEU A 459 -16.46 -8.15 -19.79
CA LEU A 459 -16.21 -8.91 -18.58
C LEU A 459 -14.81 -8.61 -18.02
N GLY A 460 -14.72 -8.12 -16.78
CA GLY A 460 -13.46 -7.75 -16.14
C GLY A 460 -12.41 -8.87 -16.12
N HIS A 461 -12.86 -10.13 -16.05
CA HIS A 461 -12.02 -11.31 -16.19
C HIS A 461 -11.19 -11.36 -17.48
N ILE A 462 -11.81 -10.97 -18.60
CA ILE A 462 -11.21 -11.02 -19.94
C ILE A 462 -10.29 -9.81 -20.14
N ILE A 463 -10.73 -8.63 -19.68
CA ILE A 463 -9.92 -7.41 -19.72
C ILE A 463 -8.66 -7.57 -18.86
N GLY A 464 -8.79 -8.11 -17.63
CA GLY A 464 -7.67 -8.32 -16.72
C GLY A 464 -6.66 -9.36 -17.21
N LYS A 465 -7.14 -10.47 -17.81
CA LYS A 465 -6.28 -11.46 -18.46
C LYS A 465 -5.48 -10.83 -19.60
N PHE A 466 -6.16 -10.20 -20.57
CA PHE A 466 -5.51 -9.57 -21.71
C PHE A 466 -4.49 -8.50 -21.29
N ALA A 467 -4.83 -7.67 -20.30
CA ALA A 467 -3.94 -6.63 -19.80
C ALA A 467 -2.69 -7.21 -19.12
N MET A 468 -2.84 -8.24 -18.27
CA MET A 468 -1.69 -8.93 -17.67
C MET A 468 -0.83 -9.65 -18.73
N GLU A 469 -1.43 -10.26 -19.75
CA GLU A 469 -0.69 -10.85 -20.89
C GLU A 469 0.15 -9.79 -21.65
N VAL A 470 -0.39 -8.58 -21.85
CA VAL A 470 0.33 -7.43 -22.44
C VAL A 470 1.42 -6.91 -21.51
N ALA A 471 1.18 -6.82 -20.20
CA ALA A 471 2.19 -6.44 -19.20
C ALA A 471 3.36 -7.45 -19.18
N ILE A 472 3.06 -8.76 -19.16
CA ILE A 472 4.04 -9.85 -19.24
C ILE A 472 4.84 -9.80 -20.55
N LYS A 473 4.19 -9.47 -21.68
CA LYS A 473 4.90 -9.27 -22.96
C LYS A 473 5.92 -8.14 -22.86
N LYS A 474 5.51 -6.94 -22.43
CA LYS A 474 6.42 -5.78 -22.29
C LYS A 474 7.52 -6.03 -21.26
N CYS A 475 7.22 -6.77 -20.19
CA CYS A 475 8.20 -7.21 -19.20
C CYS A 475 9.31 -8.12 -19.77
N ARG A 476 8.98 -9.01 -20.72
CA ARG A 476 9.98 -9.83 -21.45
C ARG A 476 10.93 -9.00 -22.29
N GLU A 477 10.45 -7.89 -22.83
CA GLU A 477 11.17 -7.02 -23.78
C GLU A 477 12.02 -5.96 -23.04
N GLU A 478 11.45 -5.26 -22.05
CA GLU A 478 12.07 -4.11 -21.38
C GLU A 478 12.44 -4.34 -19.90
N GLY A 479 12.12 -5.51 -19.34
CA GLY A 479 12.36 -5.86 -17.93
C GLY A 479 11.29 -5.38 -16.95
N VAL A 480 10.36 -4.54 -17.40
CA VAL A 480 9.11 -4.20 -16.72
C VAL A 480 8.05 -3.92 -17.78
N GLY A 481 6.79 -4.28 -17.50
CA GLY A 481 5.64 -3.92 -18.30
C GLY A 481 4.47 -3.52 -17.41
N MET A 482 3.80 -2.42 -17.75
CA MET A 482 2.66 -1.88 -17.00
C MET A 482 1.47 -1.60 -17.93
N THR A 483 0.28 -2.02 -17.55
CA THR A 483 -0.95 -1.74 -18.30
C THR A 483 -1.99 -1.10 -17.40
N SER A 484 -2.68 -0.07 -17.89
CA SER A 484 -3.85 0.52 -17.23
C SER A 484 -5.08 0.43 -18.13
N CYS A 485 -6.27 0.20 -17.56
CA CYS A 485 -7.48 -0.17 -18.29
C CYS A 485 -8.70 0.62 -17.82
N PHE A 486 -9.62 0.97 -18.72
CA PHE A 486 -10.90 1.63 -18.42
C PHE A 486 -12.10 0.97 -19.14
N ASP A 487 -13.32 1.50 -18.91
CA ASP A 487 -14.62 0.90 -19.28
C ASP A 487 -14.74 -0.57 -18.89
N GLY A 488 -14.34 -0.89 -17.65
CA GLY A 488 -14.37 -2.23 -17.07
C GLY A 488 -15.57 -2.51 -16.16
N ASN A 489 -15.81 -3.81 -15.90
CA ASN A 489 -16.75 -4.33 -14.90
C ASN A 489 -16.02 -5.13 -13.79
N HIS A 490 -16.72 -5.83 -12.89
CA HIS A 490 -16.05 -6.54 -11.79
C HIS A 490 -15.17 -7.72 -12.27
N TYR A 491 -13.91 -7.79 -11.83
CA TYR A 491 -12.89 -8.72 -12.37
C TYR A 491 -12.57 -9.98 -11.53
N GLY A 492 -13.38 -10.28 -10.50
CA GLY A 492 -13.15 -11.46 -9.65
C GLY A 492 -12.03 -11.26 -8.61
N VAL A 493 -11.19 -12.27 -8.42
CA VAL A 493 -10.06 -12.24 -7.46
C VAL A 493 -8.84 -11.59 -8.09
N ALA A 494 -8.35 -10.54 -7.44
CA ALA A 494 -7.24 -9.73 -7.94
C ALA A 494 -5.90 -10.50 -7.97
N GLY A 495 -5.70 -11.47 -7.07
CA GLY A 495 -4.49 -12.28 -6.96
C GLY A 495 -4.30 -13.29 -8.09
N VAL A 496 -5.34 -13.59 -8.87
CA VAL A 496 -5.29 -14.53 -10.00
C VAL A 496 -4.45 -13.97 -11.15
N TYR A 497 -4.50 -12.66 -11.41
CA TYR A 497 -3.67 -12.02 -12.43
C TYR A 497 -2.19 -11.99 -12.01
N THR A 498 -1.91 -11.73 -10.74
CA THR A 498 -0.56 -11.79 -10.17
C THR A 498 0.05 -13.20 -10.27
N LEU A 499 -0.75 -14.26 -10.15
CA LEU A 499 -0.28 -15.63 -10.41
C LEU A 499 0.17 -15.84 -11.87
N GLN A 500 -0.47 -15.23 -12.86
CA GLN A 500 -0.05 -15.33 -14.27
C GLN A 500 1.37 -14.76 -14.51
N ALA A 501 1.75 -13.72 -13.76
CA ALA A 501 3.10 -13.17 -13.79
C ALA A 501 4.11 -14.08 -13.06
N ILE A 502 3.72 -14.64 -11.90
CA ILE A 502 4.53 -15.60 -11.13
C ILE A 502 4.83 -16.85 -11.96
N ASP A 503 3.83 -17.40 -12.66
CA ASP A 503 3.95 -18.55 -13.55
C ASP A 503 4.87 -18.26 -14.76
N CYS A 504 5.10 -16.98 -15.10
CA CYS A 504 6.08 -16.53 -16.08
C CYS A 504 7.48 -16.22 -15.49
N GLY A 505 7.68 -16.43 -14.19
CA GLY A 505 8.93 -16.11 -13.50
C GLY A 505 9.07 -14.65 -13.03
N TYR A 506 7.99 -13.86 -13.04
CA TYR A 506 8.02 -12.42 -12.78
C TYR A 506 7.31 -12.02 -11.48
N ILE A 507 7.69 -10.87 -10.94
CA ILE A 507 6.95 -10.21 -9.87
C ILE A 507 5.70 -9.57 -10.50
N GLY A 508 4.51 -9.95 -10.05
CA GLY A 508 3.23 -9.44 -10.52
C GLY A 508 2.60 -8.44 -9.56
N PHE A 509 1.87 -7.48 -10.10
CA PHE A 509 0.99 -6.55 -9.38
C PHE A 509 -0.37 -6.49 -10.07
N SER A 510 -1.44 -6.32 -9.29
CA SER A 510 -2.81 -6.15 -9.77
C SER A 510 -3.58 -5.15 -8.90
N PHE A 511 -4.36 -4.26 -9.51
CA PHE A 511 -5.13 -3.20 -8.85
C PHE A 511 -6.50 -3.03 -9.51
N THR A 512 -7.58 -2.90 -8.71
CA THR A 512 -8.90 -2.40 -9.19
C THR A 512 -9.53 -1.47 -8.17
N ASN A 513 -10.30 -0.49 -8.64
CA ASN A 513 -11.30 0.17 -7.80
C ASN A 513 -12.67 -0.52 -7.93
N THR A 514 -13.65 -0.08 -7.14
CA THR A 514 -15.03 -0.58 -7.16
C THR A 514 -15.98 0.45 -6.54
N SER A 515 -17.29 0.22 -6.62
CA SER A 515 -18.34 1.08 -6.04
C SER A 515 -18.06 1.51 -4.59
N PRO A 516 -18.45 2.75 -4.19
CA PRO A 516 -18.30 3.22 -2.82
C PRO A 516 -18.89 2.27 -1.77
N LEU A 517 -18.04 1.86 -0.83
CA LEU A 517 -18.36 0.99 0.31
C LEU A 517 -17.56 1.35 1.56
N VAL A 518 -16.45 2.07 1.41
CA VAL A 518 -15.50 2.44 2.47
C VAL A 518 -15.60 3.94 2.77
N VAL A 519 -15.60 4.24 4.06
CA VAL A 519 -15.65 5.58 4.65
C VAL A 519 -14.23 6.15 4.78
N PRO A 520 -13.95 7.35 4.23
CA PRO A 520 -12.70 8.09 4.48
C PRO A 520 -12.41 8.28 5.96
N HIS A 521 -11.13 8.26 6.35
CA HIS A 521 -10.78 8.41 7.76
C HIS A 521 -11.21 9.80 8.29
N GLY A 522 -12.12 9.80 9.26
CA GLY A 522 -12.70 11.01 9.85
C GLY A 522 -14.03 11.48 9.21
N ALA A 523 -14.53 10.83 8.15
CA ALA A 523 -15.84 11.14 7.54
C ALA A 523 -16.98 10.26 8.11
N LYS A 524 -18.24 10.60 7.81
CA LYS A 524 -19.42 9.74 8.07
C LYS A 524 -19.88 8.93 6.85
N GLU A 525 -19.54 9.37 5.64
CA GLU A 525 -20.08 8.81 4.39
C GLU A 525 -19.06 7.96 3.63
N ARG A 526 -19.55 7.03 2.82
CA ARG A 526 -18.71 6.19 1.94
C ARG A 526 -18.31 6.97 0.68
N ALA A 527 -17.03 6.89 0.31
CA ALA A 527 -16.54 7.48 -0.94
C ALA A 527 -15.52 6.61 -1.69
N LEU A 528 -14.84 5.67 -1.03
CA LEU A 528 -13.92 4.74 -1.71
C LEU A 528 -14.55 3.36 -1.86
N GLY A 529 -14.12 2.59 -2.86
CA GLY A 529 -14.40 1.17 -2.92
C GLY A 529 -13.61 0.39 -1.87
N THR A 530 -13.81 -0.93 -1.80
CA THR A 530 -12.91 -1.81 -1.02
C THR A 530 -11.49 -1.85 -1.60
N ASN A 531 -11.33 -1.43 -2.87
CA ASN A 531 -10.08 -1.10 -3.54
C ASN A 531 -8.95 -2.09 -3.21
N PRO A 532 -9.02 -3.33 -3.71
CA PRO A 532 -8.00 -4.33 -3.50
C PRO A 532 -6.80 -4.15 -4.43
N PHE A 533 -5.65 -4.53 -3.90
CA PHE A 533 -4.39 -4.62 -4.64
C PHE A 533 -3.66 -5.90 -4.25
N THR A 534 -2.91 -6.46 -5.18
CA THR A 534 -2.18 -7.71 -4.96
C THR A 534 -0.80 -7.65 -5.56
N ILE A 535 0.16 -8.27 -4.88
CA ILE A 535 1.56 -8.27 -5.29
C ILE A 535 2.19 -9.62 -4.91
N GLY A 536 2.99 -10.19 -5.80
CA GLY A 536 3.55 -11.52 -5.60
C GLY A 536 4.72 -11.82 -6.52
N GLY A 537 5.46 -12.88 -6.21
CA GLY A 537 6.66 -13.28 -6.96
C GLY A 537 7.04 -14.75 -6.75
N PRO A 538 7.81 -15.33 -7.69
CA PRO A 538 8.30 -16.70 -7.59
C PRO A 538 9.46 -16.83 -6.61
N ALA A 539 9.50 -17.93 -5.88
CA ALA A 539 10.63 -18.35 -5.08
C ALA A 539 11.17 -19.70 -5.60
N GLY A 540 12.34 -20.12 -5.09
CA GLY A 540 12.96 -21.39 -5.45
C GLY A 540 12.07 -22.61 -5.17
N CYS A 541 12.37 -23.73 -5.83
CA CYS A 541 11.64 -25.00 -5.69
C CYS A 541 10.13 -24.93 -5.99
N SER A 542 9.69 -24.03 -6.87
CA SER A 542 8.28 -23.77 -7.20
C SER A 542 7.44 -23.23 -6.04
N ASP A 543 8.07 -22.67 -5.01
CA ASP A 543 7.42 -21.89 -3.97
C ASP A 543 7.06 -20.48 -4.50
N ARG A 544 6.14 -19.79 -3.83
CA ARG A 544 5.65 -18.47 -4.25
C ARG A 544 5.08 -17.67 -3.10
N PHE A 545 5.13 -16.35 -3.25
CA PHE A 545 4.46 -15.39 -2.39
C PHE A 545 3.40 -14.65 -3.19
N ASN A 546 2.21 -14.44 -2.62
CA ASN A 546 1.15 -13.64 -3.22
C ASN A 546 0.29 -13.03 -2.11
N VAL A 547 0.37 -11.71 -1.90
CA VAL A 547 -0.52 -10.99 -1.00
C VAL A 547 -1.70 -10.43 -1.80
N ASP A 548 -2.93 -10.82 -1.45
CA ASP A 548 -4.18 -10.27 -2.01
C ASP A 548 -5.00 -9.63 -0.88
N VAL A 549 -5.14 -8.30 -0.90
CA VAL A 549 -5.72 -7.54 0.22
C VAL A 549 -6.57 -6.35 -0.23
N SER A 550 -7.69 -6.13 0.47
CA SER A 550 -8.50 -4.91 0.36
C SER A 550 -7.97 -3.80 1.27
N SER A 551 -8.05 -2.54 0.81
CA SER A 551 -7.71 -1.35 1.61
C SER A 551 -8.70 -1.07 2.76
N SER A 552 -9.90 -1.66 2.69
CA SER A 552 -10.86 -1.73 3.80
C SER A 552 -10.35 -2.59 4.96
N GLY A 553 -10.78 -2.30 6.19
CA GLY A 553 -10.49 -3.15 7.36
C GLY A 553 -11.02 -4.57 7.18
N VAL A 554 -12.20 -4.70 6.58
CA VAL A 554 -12.83 -5.99 6.27
C VAL A 554 -13.46 -6.01 4.88
N ALA A 555 -13.71 -7.19 4.31
CA ALA A 555 -14.53 -7.37 3.13
C ALA A 555 -16.01 -7.60 3.50
N VAL A 556 -16.95 -7.09 2.70
CA VAL A 556 -18.42 -7.25 2.91
C VAL A 556 -18.82 -8.71 3.14
N GLY A 557 -18.17 -9.66 2.45
CA GLY A 557 -18.42 -11.09 2.63
C GLY A 557 -18.22 -11.62 4.06
N LYS A 558 -17.33 -11.06 4.88
CA LYS A 558 -17.22 -11.44 6.31
C LYS A 558 -18.42 -10.91 7.12
N VAL A 559 -18.99 -9.76 6.76
CA VAL A 559 -20.25 -9.26 7.38
C VAL A 559 -21.44 -10.14 6.97
N GLU A 560 -21.51 -10.57 5.71
CA GLU A 560 -22.50 -11.56 5.24
C GLU A 560 -22.38 -12.91 5.96
N VAL A 561 -21.17 -13.31 6.38
CA VAL A 561 -20.93 -14.49 7.23
C VAL A 561 -21.42 -14.23 8.66
N LYS A 562 -21.04 -13.11 9.31
CA LYS A 562 -21.55 -12.76 10.65
C LYS A 562 -23.07 -12.72 10.71
N LYS A 563 -23.75 -12.20 9.68
CA LYS A 563 -25.22 -12.29 9.55
C LYS A 563 -25.73 -13.74 9.56
N LYS A 564 -25.15 -14.63 8.75
CA LYS A 564 -25.58 -16.04 8.64
C LYS A 564 -25.40 -16.82 9.95
N LEU A 565 -24.49 -16.37 10.81
CA LEU A 565 -24.21 -16.95 12.13
C LEU A 565 -25.03 -16.34 13.27
N GLY A 566 -25.82 -15.28 13.00
CA GLY A 566 -26.50 -14.50 14.05
C GLY A 566 -25.55 -13.77 15.00
N GLN A 567 -24.34 -13.42 14.54
CA GLN A 567 -23.28 -12.84 15.37
C GLN A 567 -23.10 -11.33 15.12
N PRO A 568 -22.70 -10.56 16.15
CA PRO A 568 -22.33 -9.16 15.97
C PRO A 568 -21.07 -9.00 15.11
N VAL A 569 -20.99 -7.88 14.41
CA VAL A 569 -19.80 -7.40 13.71
C VAL A 569 -18.82 -6.76 14.71
N PRO A 570 -17.50 -7.01 14.59
CA PRO A 570 -16.48 -6.38 15.42
C PRO A 570 -16.43 -4.85 15.30
N VAL A 571 -16.13 -4.16 16.40
CA VAL A 571 -15.84 -2.72 16.39
C VAL A 571 -14.59 -2.47 15.52
N GLY A 572 -14.62 -1.39 14.73
CA GLY A 572 -13.57 -1.06 13.76
C GLY A 572 -13.80 -1.62 12.35
N TRP A 573 -14.82 -2.44 12.12
CA TRP A 573 -15.19 -2.91 10.77
C TRP A 573 -16.10 -1.95 10.00
N ALA A 574 -17.06 -1.29 10.67
CA ALA A 574 -18.07 -0.44 10.06
C ALA A 574 -18.61 0.64 11.03
N ILE A 575 -19.31 1.64 10.48
CA ILE A 575 -20.05 2.66 11.24
C ILE A 575 -21.53 2.74 10.84
N ASN A 576 -22.35 3.26 11.75
CA ASN A 576 -23.72 3.69 11.47
C ASN A 576 -23.71 5.07 10.76
N PRO A 577 -24.85 5.54 10.21
CA PRO A 577 -24.91 6.83 9.51
C PRO A 577 -24.57 8.06 10.37
N ASP A 578 -24.63 7.96 11.69
CA ASP A 578 -24.27 9.04 12.63
C ASP A 578 -22.75 9.14 12.91
N GLY A 579 -21.97 8.12 12.52
CA GLY A 579 -20.54 7.99 12.85
C GLY A 579 -20.23 7.02 14.00
N SER A 580 -21.23 6.48 14.70
CA SER A 580 -21.03 5.51 15.78
C SER A 580 -20.60 4.14 15.25
N PRO A 581 -19.85 3.31 16.01
CA PRO A 581 -19.48 1.95 15.58
C PRO A 581 -20.71 1.07 15.30
N ALA A 582 -20.74 0.43 14.13
CA ALA A 582 -21.81 -0.51 13.78
C ALA A 582 -21.42 -1.95 14.11
N THR A 583 -22.26 -2.63 14.89
CA THR A 583 -22.09 -4.04 15.27
C THR A 583 -23.23 -4.94 14.82
N ASP A 584 -24.33 -4.39 14.29
CA ASP A 584 -25.42 -5.16 13.68
C ASP A 584 -25.11 -5.45 12.19
N PRO A 585 -24.93 -6.72 11.78
CA PRO A 585 -24.66 -7.04 10.38
C PRO A 585 -25.85 -6.74 9.45
N ASP A 586 -27.08 -6.69 9.95
CA ASP A 586 -28.26 -6.40 9.12
C ASP A 586 -28.31 -4.92 8.69
N SER A 587 -28.10 -3.99 9.65
CA SER A 587 -27.86 -2.56 9.40
C SER A 587 -26.72 -2.34 8.39
N ILE A 588 -25.57 -3.01 8.58
CA ILE A 588 -24.38 -2.82 7.71
C ILE A 588 -24.61 -3.36 6.29
N ILE A 589 -25.41 -4.42 6.10
CA ILE A 589 -25.76 -4.94 4.77
C ILE A 589 -26.84 -4.07 4.08
N LYS A 590 -27.62 -3.30 4.85
CA LYS A 590 -28.61 -2.34 4.36
C LYS A 590 -27.98 -1.02 3.92
N ASP A 591 -27.10 -0.42 4.74
CA ASP A 591 -26.36 0.81 4.40
C ASP A 591 -24.86 0.65 4.68
N THR A 592 -24.13 0.02 3.74
CA THR A 592 -22.74 -0.37 3.95
C THR A 592 -21.78 0.82 4.04
N ARG A 593 -21.20 0.98 5.23
CA ARG A 593 -20.19 2.01 5.58
C ARG A 593 -19.02 1.33 6.29
N LEU A 594 -18.19 0.64 5.51
CA LEU A 594 -17.00 -0.04 6.05
C LEU A 594 -15.92 0.97 6.42
N LEU A 595 -15.12 0.64 7.44
CA LEU A 595 -13.95 1.41 7.82
C LEU A 595 -12.69 0.92 7.07
N ALA A 596 -11.69 1.78 6.99
CA ALA A 596 -10.42 1.50 6.31
C ALA A 596 -9.46 0.64 7.17
N LEU A 597 -8.47 -0.01 6.54
CA LEU A 597 -7.52 -0.88 7.26
C LEU A 597 -6.74 -0.14 8.35
N GLY A 598 -6.68 -0.76 9.53
CA GLY A 598 -6.10 -0.18 10.74
C GLY A 598 -7.07 0.67 11.57
N SER A 599 -8.33 0.83 11.16
CA SER A 599 -9.35 1.54 11.96
C SER A 599 -9.71 0.78 13.26
N PRO A 600 -10.09 1.49 14.33
CA PRO A 600 -10.24 2.96 14.40
C PRO A 600 -8.93 3.76 14.53
N GLU A 601 -7.88 3.22 15.15
CA GLU A 601 -6.69 3.98 15.59
C GLU A 601 -5.74 4.43 14.45
N PHE A 602 -5.72 3.69 13.34
CA PHE A 602 -4.78 3.85 12.23
C PHE A 602 -5.45 3.88 10.85
N GLY A 603 -6.77 4.07 10.79
CA GLY A 603 -7.56 4.01 9.56
C GLY A 603 -7.07 4.90 8.42
N GLN A 604 -6.38 6.01 8.73
CA GLN A 604 -5.73 6.91 7.76
C GLN A 604 -4.71 6.19 6.87
N LYS A 605 -4.06 5.12 7.34
CA LYS A 605 -3.13 4.30 6.52
C LYS A 605 -3.88 3.48 5.47
N GLY A 606 -4.89 2.70 5.89
CA GLY A 606 -5.74 1.95 4.97
C GLY A 606 -6.49 2.85 3.98
N TYR A 607 -6.90 4.03 4.44
CA TYR A 607 -7.57 5.03 3.61
C TYR A 607 -6.62 5.65 2.58
N GLY A 608 -5.38 5.95 2.95
CA GLY A 608 -4.32 6.34 2.01
C GLY A 608 -4.04 5.26 0.96
N LEU A 609 -3.98 3.98 1.36
CA LEU A 609 -3.89 2.85 0.41
C LEU A 609 -5.13 2.78 -0.51
N GLY A 610 -6.32 3.10 0.00
CA GLY A 610 -7.55 3.19 -0.81
C GLY A 610 -7.46 4.25 -1.91
N ILE A 611 -6.96 5.45 -1.59
CA ILE A 611 -6.72 6.53 -2.57
C ILE A 611 -5.63 6.12 -3.57
N MET A 612 -4.54 5.50 -3.11
CA MET A 612 -3.47 4.99 -3.97
C MET A 612 -4.01 4.03 -5.03
N VAL A 613 -4.93 3.13 -4.67
CA VAL A 613 -5.55 2.20 -5.64
C VAL A 613 -6.47 2.94 -6.61
N ASP A 614 -7.31 3.87 -6.16
CA ASP A 614 -8.13 4.71 -7.06
C ASP A 614 -7.27 5.56 -8.01
N MET A 615 -6.08 5.99 -7.55
CA MET A 615 -5.10 6.71 -8.35
C MET A 615 -4.51 5.82 -9.46
N PHE A 616 -4.05 4.61 -9.13
CA PHE A 616 -3.56 3.63 -10.11
C PHE A 616 -4.63 3.15 -11.09
N THR A 617 -5.91 3.25 -10.72
CA THR A 617 -7.02 2.70 -11.49
C THR A 617 -7.77 3.83 -12.21
N GLY A 618 -8.87 4.37 -11.68
CA GLY A 618 -9.67 5.36 -12.40
C GLY A 618 -8.93 6.65 -12.76
N ILE A 619 -8.06 7.18 -11.91
CA ILE A 619 -7.36 8.45 -12.20
C ILE A 619 -6.33 8.26 -13.33
N LEU A 620 -5.55 7.19 -13.32
CA LEU A 620 -4.55 6.92 -14.36
C LEU A 620 -5.18 6.44 -15.68
N SER A 621 -6.17 5.55 -15.62
CA SER A 621 -6.84 4.98 -16.81
C SER A 621 -7.87 5.90 -17.47
N GLY A 622 -8.41 6.88 -16.73
CA GLY A 622 -9.56 7.67 -17.15
C GLY A 622 -10.93 7.05 -16.82
N ALA A 623 -10.96 5.87 -16.17
CA ALA A 623 -12.19 5.27 -15.66
C ALA A 623 -12.80 6.07 -14.49
N LEU A 624 -13.99 5.68 -14.03
CA LEU A 624 -14.59 6.28 -12.83
C LEU A 624 -13.79 5.89 -11.58
N ASN A 625 -13.67 6.81 -10.63
CA ASN A 625 -12.93 6.65 -9.38
C ASN A 625 -13.78 7.03 -8.16
N GLY A 626 -13.55 6.33 -7.04
CA GLY A 626 -14.21 6.55 -5.75
C GLY A 626 -15.70 6.92 -5.85
N PRO A 627 -16.11 8.12 -5.40
CA PRO A 627 -17.52 8.53 -5.28
C PRO A 627 -18.24 8.67 -6.63
N PHE A 628 -17.48 8.76 -7.74
CA PHE A 628 -18.03 8.94 -9.07
C PHE A 628 -18.46 7.62 -9.72
N ILE A 629 -18.05 6.46 -9.17
CA ILE A 629 -18.51 5.12 -9.56
C ILE A 629 -19.96 4.92 -9.09
N LYS A 630 -20.78 4.16 -9.84
CA LYS A 630 -22.16 3.84 -9.43
C LYS A 630 -22.21 3.06 -8.10
N PRO A 631 -23.29 3.15 -7.30
CA PRO A 631 -23.52 2.23 -6.19
C PRO A 631 -23.57 0.76 -6.66
N PHE A 632 -23.05 -0.17 -5.86
CA PHE A 632 -22.84 -1.58 -6.27
C PHE A 632 -24.10 -2.31 -6.78
N LYS A 633 -25.28 -1.90 -6.31
CA LYS A 633 -26.59 -2.49 -6.69
C LYS A 633 -27.34 -1.68 -7.76
N SER A 634 -26.76 -0.62 -8.33
CA SER A 634 -27.41 0.22 -9.35
C SER A 634 -27.21 -0.35 -10.77
N THR A 635 -28.31 -0.36 -11.52
CA THR A 635 -28.37 -0.69 -12.97
C THR A 635 -28.60 0.56 -13.83
N GLU A 636 -28.45 1.77 -13.27
CA GLU A 636 -28.79 3.03 -13.97
C GLU A 636 -27.73 3.47 -14.99
N ARG A 637 -26.49 2.95 -14.88
CA ARG A 637 -25.38 3.21 -15.81
C ARG A 637 -24.35 2.06 -15.81
N LYS A 638 -23.50 2.03 -16.84
CA LYS A 638 -22.28 1.19 -16.90
C LYS A 638 -21.42 1.39 -15.64
N SER A 639 -20.61 0.38 -15.31
CA SER A 639 -19.72 0.42 -14.15
C SER A 639 -18.50 1.33 -14.38
N ASN A 640 -17.88 1.24 -15.56
CA ASN A 640 -16.64 1.93 -15.95
C ASN A 640 -15.60 1.95 -14.81
N LEU A 641 -15.22 0.75 -14.36
CA LEU A 641 -14.14 0.53 -13.40
C LEU A 641 -12.78 0.59 -14.08
N GLY A 642 -11.75 0.95 -13.32
CA GLY A 642 -10.36 0.97 -13.77
C GLY A 642 -9.56 -0.20 -13.23
N TYR A 643 -8.60 -0.70 -14.01
CA TYR A 643 -7.59 -1.68 -13.56
C TYR A 643 -6.19 -1.16 -13.84
N THR A 644 -5.22 -1.66 -13.08
CA THR A 644 -3.79 -1.59 -13.46
C THR A 644 -3.08 -2.89 -13.11
N PHE A 645 -2.17 -3.31 -13.97
CA PHE A 645 -1.32 -4.49 -13.80
C PHE A 645 0.14 -4.12 -14.07
N ILE A 646 1.07 -4.72 -13.33
CA ILE A 646 2.52 -4.55 -13.54
C ILE A 646 3.18 -5.92 -13.48
N ALA A 647 4.08 -6.22 -14.42
CA ALA A 647 5.01 -7.33 -14.35
C ALA A 647 6.44 -6.80 -14.32
N ILE A 648 7.28 -7.27 -13.40
CA ILE A 648 8.69 -6.89 -13.26
C ILE A 648 9.55 -8.16 -13.35
N ASN A 649 10.57 -8.13 -14.21
CA ASN A 649 11.53 -9.23 -14.34
C ASN A 649 12.61 -9.12 -13.26
N PRO A 650 12.69 -10.05 -12.28
CA PRO A 650 13.67 -9.97 -11.20
C PRO A 650 15.12 -10.09 -11.69
N ASP A 651 15.36 -10.81 -12.81
CA ASP A 651 16.69 -11.02 -13.37
C ASP A 651 17.35 -9.73 -13.87
N MET A 652 16.59 -8.63 -13.96
CA MET A 652 17.10 -7.29 -14.27
C MET A 652 17.85 -6.64 -13.11
N PHE A 653 17.71 -7.17 -11.89
CA PHE A 653 18.26 -6.62 -10.67
C PHE A 653 19.35 -7.53 -10.09
N ALA A 654 19.29 -7.83 -8.79
CA ALA A 654 20.29 -8.67 -8.15
C ALA A 654 20.20 -10.14 -8.62
N PRO A 655 21.34 -10.84 -8.74
CA PRO A 655 21.34 -12.28 -8.99
C PRO A 655 20.67 -13.06 -7.84
N ASP A 656 20.34 -14.31 -8.14
CA ASP A 656 19.83 -15.28 -7.17
C ASP A 656 18.53 -14.88 -6.46
N PHE A 657 17.71 -14.00 -7.08
CA PHE A 657 16.43 -13.51 -6.52
C PHE A 657 15.56 -14.63 -5.95
N GLN A 658 15.22 -15.64 -6.77
CA GLN A 658 14.35 -16.74 -6.35
C GLN A 658 14.94 -17.52 -5.17
N LYS A 659 16.27 -17.65 -5.08
CA LYS A 659 16.95 -18.36 -4.00
C LYS A 659 16.97 -17.53 -2.71
N ARG A 660 17.31 -16.24 -2.80
CA ARG A 660 17.26 -15.31 -1.67
C ARG A 660 15.81 -15.14 -1.16
N PHE A 661 14.82 -15.26 -2.03
CA PHE A 661 13.40 -15.30 -1.64
C PHE A 661 13.03 -16.63 -0.96
N GLU A 662 13.42 -17.77 -1.52
CA GLU A 662 13.24 -19.09 -0.91
C GLU A 662 13.75 -19.13 0.53
N ASP A 663 14.96 -18.62 0.78
CA ASP A 663 15.57 -18.60 2.10
C ASP A 663 14.88 -17.64 3.08
N TYR A 664 14.32 -16.52 2.60
CA TYR A 664 13.49 -15.62 3.41
C TYR A 664 12.15 -16.26 3.82
N LEU A 665 11.43 -16.87 2.86
CA LEU A 665 10.15 -17.53 3.13
C LEU A 665 10.34 -18.75 4.06
N LYS A 666 11.41 -19.53 3.87
CA LYS A 666 11.79 -20.61 4.80
C LYS A 666 12.10 -20.08 6.19
N TYR A 667 12.92 -19.02 6.32
CA TYR A 667 13.26 -18.44 7.61
C TYR A 667 12.01 -17.99 8.38
N ILE A 668 11.05 -17.35 7.71
CA ILE A 668 9.76 -16.96 8.31
C ILE A 668 8.96 -18.18 8.79
N ARG A 669 8.75 -19.19 7.92
CA ARG A 669 7.96 -20.39 8.27
C ARG A 669 8.61 -21.22 9.39
N CYS A 670 9.90 -21.05 9.64
CA CYS A 670 10.65 -21.65 10.75
C CYS A 670 10.65 -20.81 12.05
N MET A 671 10.00 -19.65 12.10
CA MET A 671 9.86 -18.90 13.36
C MET A 671 8.96 -19.63 14.38
N PRO A 672 9.23 -19.52 15.69
CA PRO A 672 8.30 -19.99 16.72
C PRO A 672 6.93 -19.28 16.61
N PRO A 673 5.81 -20.02 16.47
CA PRO A 673 4.48 -19.42 16.46
C PRO A 673 4.03 -19.00 17.86
N ILE A 674 3.04 -18.10 17.93
CA ILE A 674 2.44 -17.64 19.20
C ILE A 674 1.54 -18.74 19.81
N ASP A 675 0.82 -19.51 18.98
CA ASP A 675 0.17 -20.76 19.38
C ASP A 675 0.80 -21.91 18.56
N PRO A 676 1.41 -22.93 19.19
CA PRO A 676 1.98 -24.10 18.52
C PRO A 676 1.02 -24.88 17.59
N LYS A 677 -0.30 -24.68 17.68
CA LYS A 677 -1.30 -25.26 16.76
C LYS A 677 -1.35 -24.57 15.40
N PHE A 678 -0.91 -23.31 15.32
CA PHE A 678 -1.02 -22.46 14.13
C PHE A 678 0.39 -22.02 13.68
N PRO A 679 1.03 -22.75 12.75
CA PRO A 679 2.39 -22.43 12.32
C PRO A 679 2.46 -21.07 11.61
N VAL A 680 3.65 -20.46 11.62
CA VAL A 680 3.87 -19.18 10.94
C VAL A 680 3.78 -19.37 9.42
N MET A 681 2.89 -18.63 8.78
CA MET A 681 2.64 -18.66 7.33
C MET A 681 3.16 -17.38 6.65
N VAL A 682 3.27 -17.43 5.32
CA VAL A 682 3.45 -16.27 4.43
C VAL A 682 2.23 -16.07 3.53
N ALA A 683 2.06 -14.89 2.95
CA ALA A 683 0.93 -14.61 2.07
C ALA A 683 0.98 -15.49 0.81
N GLY A 684 -0.10 -16.21 0.53
CA GLY A 684 -0.17 -17.25 -0.50
C GLY A 684 -0.07 -18.69 0.02
N ASP A 685 0.31 -18.91 1.29
CA ASP A 685 0.35 -20.27 1.89
C ASP A 685 -1.06 -20.86 2.06
N MET A 686 -2.01 -20.07 2.56
CA MET A 686 -3.39 -20.51 2.78
C MET A 686 -4.06 -20.91 1.46
N GLU A 687 -3.93 -20.04 0.46
CA GLU A 687 -4.45 -20.23 -0.90
C GLU A 687 -3.76 -21.42 -1.58
N SER A 688 -2.45 -21.59 -1.39
CA SER A 688 -1.70 -22.73 -1.95
C SER A 688 -1.99 -24.04 -1.25
N ASN A 689 -2.40 -24.04 0.01
CA ASN A 689 -2.84 -25.24 0.71
C ASN A 689 -4.29 -25.61 0.33
N ALA A 690 -5.18 -24.62 0.16
CA ALA A 690 -6.52 -24.83 -0.40
C ALA A 690 -6.48 -25.38 -1.85
N MET A 691 -5.56 -24.85 -2.67
CA MET A 691 -5.29 -25.39 -4.02
C MET A 691 -4.80 -26.85 -3.95
N LYS A 692 -3.85 -27.19 -3.07
CA LYS A 692 -3.36 -28.57 -2.90
C LYS A 692 -4.47 -29.52 -2.43
N GLU A 693 -5.32 -29.12 -1.48
CA GLU A 693 -6.46 -29.95 -1.05
C GLU A 693 -7.43 -30.18 -2.21
N THR A 694 -7.74 -29.12 -2.98
CA THR A 694 -8.62 -29.20 -4.16
C THR A 694 -8.04 -30.11 -5.24
N ASP A 695 -6.75 -29.99 -5.53
CA ASP A 695 -6.08 -30.71 -6.62
C ASP A 695 -5.83 -32.19 -6.27
N LEU A 696 -5.54 -32.50 -5.00
CA LEU A 696 -5.42 -33.88 -4.52
C LEU A 696 -6.77 -34.59 -4.42
N SER A 697 -7.84 -33.86 -4.08
CA SER A 697 -9.19 -34.44 -3.94
C SER A 697 -9.96 -34.48 -5.27
N GLY A 698 -9.76 -33.51 -6.16
CA GLY A 698 -10.64 -33.22 -7.30
C GLY A 698 -11.95 -32.49 -6.91
N HIS A 699 -12.01 -31.93 -5.69
CA HIS A 699 -13.23 -31.47 -5.03
C HIS A 699 -13.11 -30.02 -4.50
N LEU A 700 -14.21 -29.26 -4.53
CA LEU A 700 -14.30 -27.82 -4.22
C LEU A 700 -15.44 -27.50 -3.27
N ASP A 701 -15.20 -26.78 -2.19
CA ASP A 701 -16.17 -26.72 -1.08
C ASP A 701 -17.26 -25.61 -1.21
N TYR A 702 -18.54 -25.94 -1.47
CA TYR A 702 -19.71 -25.03 -1.35
C TYR A 702 -20.76 -25.37 -0.26
N ASN A 703 -21.36 -24.33 0.36
CA ASN A 703 -22.42 -24.47 1.38
C ASN A 703 -23.85 -24.57 0.80
N PRO A 704 -24.84 -25.09 1.55
CA PRO A 704 -26.19 -25.40 1.04
C PRO A 704 -26.93 -24.24 0.35
N ALA A 705 -26.77 -23.01 0.82
CA ALA A 705 -27.41 -21.84 0.21
C ALA A 705 -26.83 -21.55 -1.19
N GLN A 706 -25.53 -21.78 -1.39
CA GLN A 706 -24.84 -21.62 -2.67
C GLN A 706 -25.31 -22.66 -3.69
N ILE A 707 -25.52 -23.91 -3.23
CA ILE A 707 -26.13 -24.97 -4.04
C ILE A 707 -27.50 -24.53 -4.54
N GLN A 708 -28.36 -24.03 -3.64
CA GLN A 708 -29.72 -23.65 -3.98
C GLN A 708 -29.78 -22.48 -4.98
N ILE A 709 -28.90 -21.48 -4.84
CA ILE A 709 -28.73 -20.41 -5.82
C ILE A 709 -28.35 -20.98 -7.19
N CYS A 710 -27.37 -21.87 -7.25
CA CYS A 710 -26.94 -22.49 -8.51
C CYS A 710 -28.03 -23.37 -9.15
N GLN A 711 -28.82 -24.11 -8.36
CA GLN A 711 -29.96 -24.89 -8.86
C GLN A 711 -31.07 -23.98 -9.41
N ASN A 712 -31.36 -22.86 -8.74
CA ASN A 712 -32.34 -21.88 -9.20
C ASN A 712 -31.88 -21.23 -10.52
N LEU A 713 -30.60 -20.86 -10.61
CA LEU A 713 -29.96 -20.33 -11.82
C LEU A 713 -29.98 -21.35 -12.97
N ALA A 714 -29.69 -22.62 -12.70
CA ALA A 714 -29.74 -23.69 -13.69
C ALA A 714 -31.14 -23.82 -14.31
N LYS A 715 -32.18 -23.82 -13.47
CA LYS A 715 -33.58 -23.84 -13.88
C LYS A 715 -33.99 -22.59 -14.68
N LYS A 716 -33.49 -21.42 -14.29
CA LYS A 716 -33.74 -20.12 -14.95
C LYS A 716 -33.13 -20.04 -16.35
N LEU A 717 -31.94 -20.62 -16.55
CA LEU A 717 -31.21 -20.60 -17.84
C LEU A 717 -31.45 -21.85 -18.72
N GLY A 718 -32.18 -22.85 -18.23
CA GLY A 718 -32.44 -24.10 -18.96
C GLY A 718 -31.21 -24.99 -19.16
N VAL A 719 -30.29 -24.98 -18.19
CA VAL A 719 -29.04 -25.77 -18.23
C VAL A 719 -29.04 -26.91 -17.21
N ALA A 720 -28.18 -27.91 -17.40
CA ALA A 720 -28.06 -29.03 -16.48
C ALA A 720 -27.47 -28.59 -15.12
N PRO A 721 -28.18 -28.78 -13.98
CA PRO A 721 -27.70 -28.37 -12.67
C PRO A 721 -26.48 -29.18 -12.22
N MET A 722 -25.64 -28.57 -11.39
CA MET A 722 -24.46 -29.24 -10.81
C MET A 722 -24.86 -30.48 -10.00
N LYS A 723 -24.15 -31.59 -10.22
CA LYS A 723 -24.33 -32.83 -9.44
C LYS A 723 -23.32 -32.90 -8.29
N PRO A 724 -23.75 -32.96 -7.01
CA PRO A 724 -22.85 -33.17 -5.89
C PRO A 724 -22.22 -34.58 -5.93
N SER A 725 -21.03 -34.70 -5.37
CA SER A 725 -20.27 -35.97 -5.29
C SER A 725 -20.27 -36.61 -3.90
N GLY A 726 -20.69 -35.89 -2.86
CA GLY A 726 -20.73 -36.33 -1.47
C GLY A 726 -20.95 -35.16 -0.51
N TYR A 727 -20.71 -35.40 0.78
CA TYR A 727 -20.65 -34.40 1.86
C TYR A 727 -19.39 -34.69 2.71
N LYS A 728 -18.84 -33.68 3.40
CA LYS A 728 -17.90 -33.87 4.52
C LYS A 728 -18.73 -34.00 5.80
N ASP A 729 -18.39 -34.98 6.65
CA ASP A 729 -18.83 -35.07 8.05
C ASP A 729 -18.07 -34.06 8.93
#